data_AF-A0A953AKI3-F1
#
_entry.id   AF-A0A953AKI3-F1
#
_cell.length_a   1.000
_cell.length_b   1.000
_cell.length_c   1.000
_cell.angle_alpha   90.00
_cell.angle_beta   90.00
_cell.angle_gamma   90.00
#
_symmetry.space_group_name_H-M   'P 1'
#
loop_
_entity.id
_entity.type
_entity.pdbx_description
1 polymer ?
#
loop_
_entity_poly.entity_id
_entity_poly.type
_entity_poly.pdbx_seq_one_letter_code
_entity_poly.pdbx_strand_id
1 'polypeptide(L)'
;MTPHERLISCLLLVAFAGACECRNPNVQRHLNPEGTACSDDAECETGLCEALPGKEKLCTRKCTDGCRSNEICEPLVEGRYACVPDKAALCQPCESDADCPYPGDRCIQVAGTNVCGRDCSFNGACPDSFQCAQAVGFDGALLTTQCVATSGTCECTAASDGQTLPCESTNASGTCMGVRTCNASTGYSACDARVPAEESCNGIDDNCNGQIDEDLGSTTCGVGACVVTVDNCVNGMPSQCVPREPMPEICDEVDNDCDMQVDEDFDKEASVTTCGTCDNDCTKKLTAAQPHATPRCDSGQCALDCDTLFGDCDATFATGCEQDLSGDINNCGGCGVKCASINGTATCDMGVCALACDPGWADCDGLPNNGCETHVATDLANCGTCGHVCPMPPNAVASCTNSQCGLGCATDWWDIDGDPSNGCEYNCVFQSATDLPDLAFTDSNCDGLDGEVANGIFVAPPVSGGNDANPGTRSAPKATLAGGMAAAVAQGKRDVYVATGTYVESLAITSPNKGVYGGYDKTTWARSLSNTVTVTGVNRPLFIDNANGAQVQLISFIGANASGVAQTAYGAFIRNSQQVQLTSVLIRAGSGSDGLSGANGVQGASGGNGAQGQPGVESGGPWWGVACQSKPRPQGGNGGTSVCGRTGGKGGAPGHETSAGDPGGTGVGGTPGGNGVPPHLGNVTPGAPYIGAPGTNGSPGAPGSSGGAIGTVSAAGYVPAATTDGAPGGHGNGGGGGGGG
;
A
#
# COMPACT_ATOMS: atom_id res chain seq x y z
N MET A 1 -15.79 -15.35 -59.83
CA MET A 1 -15.22 -16.17 -60.91
C MET A 1 -13.86 -15.59 -61.25
N THR A 2 -12.80 -16.39 -60.97
CA THR A 2 -11.35 -16.25 -61.32
C THR A 2 -10.61 -14.95 -60.97
N PRO A 3 -9.26 -14.95 -60.80
CA PRO A 3 -8.28 -16.03 -61.05
C PRO A 3 -7.33 -16.27 -59.85
N HIS A 4 -7.49 -17.41 -59.16
CA HIS A 4 -6.59 -17.89 -58.11
C HIS A 4 -6.30 -19.38 -58.35
N GLU A 5 -5.76 -19.73 -59.52
CA GLU A 5 -5.40 -21.12 -59.85
C GLU A 5 -4.14 -21.18 -60.73
N ARG A 6 -2.96 -20.98 -60.11
CA ARG A 6 -1.64 -21.46 -60.60
C ARG A 6 -0.71 -21.82 -59.43
N LEU A 7 -1.24 -22.54 -58.45
CA LEU A 7 -0.49 -23.00 -57.27
C LEU A 7 -0.98 -24.40 -56.86
N ILE A 8 -0.98 -25.37 -57.78
CA ILE A 8 -1.12 -26.80 -57.46
C ILE A 8 -0.16 -27.58 -58.36
N SER A 9 1.11 -27.62 -57.97
CA SER A 9 2.08 -28.69 -58.30
C SER A 9 3.40 -28.40 -57.56
N CYS A 10 3.40 -28.58 -56.24
CA CYS A 10 4.63 -28.87 -55.49
C CYS A 10 4.27 -29.14 -54.03
N LEU A 11 3.87 -30.37 -53.73
CA LEU A 11 4.06 -30.98 -52.42
C LEU A 11 3.76 -32.47 -52.55
N LEU A 12 4.78 -33.27 -52.84
CA LEU A 12 5.13 -34.50 -52.12
C LEU A 12 6.37 -35.16 -52.73
N LEU A 13 7.31 -35.56 -51.84
CA LEU A 13 8.38 -36.58 -51.99
C LEU A 13 9.80 -36.17 -52.46
N VAL A 14 10.58 -35.68 -51.49
CA VAL A 14 11.81 -36.29 -50.91
C VAL A 14 12.88 -36.93 -51.83
N ALA A 15 14.09 -36.36 -51.75
CA ALA A 15 15.46 -36.93 -51.79
C ALA A 15 16.04 -37.53 -53.10
N PHE A 16 17.11 -36.91 -53.63
CA PHE A 16 18.51 -37.41 -53.72
C PHE A 16 19.34 -36.62 -54.77
N ALA A 17 20.56 -36.19 -54.37
CA ALA A 17 21.74 -35.78 -55.16
C ALA A 17 21.60 -34.58 -56.14
N GLY A 18 22.54 -33.65 -56.32
CA GLY A 18 23.98 -33.64 -56.09
C GLY A 18 24.68 -33.23 -57.39
N ALA A 19 25.38 -32.09 -57.37
CA ALA A 19 26.29 -31.54 -58.39
C ALA A 19 25.67 -30.87 -59.64
N CYS A 20 25.61 -29.53 -59.60
CA CYS A 20 25.98 -28.71 -60.76
C CYS A 20 26.51 -27.36 -60.27
N GLU A 21 27.82 -27.17 -60.37
CA GLU A 21 28.54 -25.93 -60.10
C GLU A 21 28.27 -24.94 -61.24
N CYS A 22 27.63 -23.81 -60.94
CA CYS A 22 27.60 -22.68 -61.87
C CYS A 22 28.96 -21.97 -61.82
N ARG A 23 29.79 -22.23 -62.83
CA ARG A 23 31.01 -21.47 -63.15
C ARG A 23 30.68 -20.00 -63.41
N ASN A 24 31.44 -19.14 -62.75
CA ASN A 24 31.56 -17.72 -63.05
C ASN A 24 32.30 -17.55 -64.41
N PRO A 25 31.74 -16.86 -65.42
CA PRO A 25 32.29 -16.86 -66.78
C PRO A 25 33.43 -15.86 -67.04
N ASN A 26 34.06 -15.26 -66.02
CA ASN A 26 35.13 -14.28 -66.20
C ASN A 26 36.45 -14.65 -65.51
N VAL A 27 36.97 -15.86 -65.75
CA VAL A 27 38.38 -16.16 -65.43
C VAL A 27 39.09 -16.51 -66.73
N GLN A 28 39.70 -15.50 -67.35
CA GLN A 28 40.74 -15.68 -68.35
C GLN A 28 41.87 -16.47 -67.67
N ARG A 29 42.04 -17.76 -67.99
CA ARG A 29 43.20 -18.52 -67.54
C ARG A 29 44.41 -18.02 -68.32
N HIS A 30 45.31 -17.32 -67.63
CA HIS A 30 46.66 -17.10 -68.13
C HIS A 30 47.33 -18.47 -68.31
N LEU A 31 47.72 -18.80 -69.54
CA LEU A 31 48.58 -19.93 -69.82
C LEU A 31 50.00 -19.61 -69.31
N ASN A 32 50.74 -20.63 -68.91
CA ASN A 32 52.07 -20.45 -68.39
C ASN A 32 53.06 -20.18 -69.54
N PRO A 33 53.92 -19.15 -69.41
CA PRO A 33 54.92 -18.83 -70.43
C PRO A 33 56.02 -19.90 -70.51
N GLU A 34 56.79 -19.89 -71.59
CA GLU A 34 57.95 -20.77 -71.78
C GLU A 34 58.92 -20.70 -70.59
N GLY A 35 59.48 -21.85 -70.16
CA GLY A 35 60.40 -21.97 -69.02
C GLY A 35 59.73 -22.22 -67.66
N THR A 36 58.41 -22.16 -67.56
CA THR A 36 57.66 -22.43 -66.33
C THR A 36 57.36 -23.92 -66.14
N ALA A 37 57.23 -24.35 -64.88
CA ALA A 37 56.83 -25.71 -64.57
C ALA A 37 55.42 -26.01 -65.10
N CYS A 38 55.25 -27.22 -65.60
CA CYS A 38 53.99 -27.67 -66.17
C CYS A 38 53.74 -29.14 -65.85
N SER A 39 52.47 -29.51 -65.84
CA SER A 39 52.04 -30.88 -65.68
C SER A 39 51.56 -31.50 -66.99
N ASP A 40 50.97 -30.68 -67.88
CA ASP A 40 50.52 -31.06 -69.22
C ASP A 40 50.62 -29.92 -70.26
N ASP A 41 50.51 -30.27 -71.54
CA ASP A 41 50.68 -29.34 -72.67
C ASP A 41 49.67 -28.17 -72.67
N ALA A 42 48.48 -28.33 -72.07
CA ALA A 42 47.42 -27.33 -72.09
C ALA A 42 47.66 -26.20 -71.07
N GLU A 43 48.63 -26.37 -70.17
CA GLU A 43 49.08 -25.33 -69.26
C GLU A 43 50.09 -24.39 -69.92
N CYS A 44 50.67 -24.75 -71.06
CA CYS A 44 51.75 -24.02 -71.70
C CYS A 44 51.29 -23.19 -72.88
N GLU A 45 51.73 -21.94 -72.98
CA GLU A 45 51.54 -21.10 -74.17
C GLU A 45 52.16 -21.74 -75.42
N THR A 46 53.32 -22.40 -75.26
CA THR A 46 53.99 -23.15 -76.34
C THR A 46 53.24 -24.43 -76.73
N GLY A 47 52.25 -24.84 -75.92
CA GLY A 47 51.50 -26.08 -76.10
C GLY A 47 52.35 -27.34 -76.02
N LEU A 48 53.52 -27.30 -75.38
CA LEU A 48 54.41 -28.44 -75.17
C LEU A 48 54.98 -28.40 -73.74
N CYS A 49 54.62 -29.41 -72.95
CA CYS A 49 55.10 -29.64 -71.59
C CYS A 49 55.93 -30.92 -71.55
N GLU A 50 57.25 -30.76 -71.48
CA GLU A 50 58.16 -31.90 -71.51
C GLU A 50 59.40 -31.67 -70.66
N ALA A 51 60.00 -32.76 -70.19
CA ALA A 51 61.25 -32.73 -69.44
C ALA A 51 62.43 -33.03 -70.36
N LEU A 52 63.52 -32.27 -70.21
CA LEU A 52 64.83 -32.74 -70.65
C LEU A 52 65.22 -34.00 -69.83
N PRO A 53 66.00 -34.93 -70.38
CA PRO A 53 66.47 -36.11 -69.63
C PRO A 53 67.09 -35.71 -68.28
N GLY A 54 66.47 -36.14 -67.18
CA GLY A 54 66.92 -35.84 -65.81
C GLY A 54 66.51 -34.48 -65.23
N LYS A 55 65.59 -33.73 -65.87
CA LYS A 55 65.05 -32.45 -65.39
C LYS A 55 63.54 -32.52 -65.15
N GLU A 56 63.00 -31.52 -64.47
CA GLU A 56 61.55 -31.37 -64.28
C GLU A 56 60.87 -30.93 -65.60
N LYS A 57 59.57 -31.19 -65.72
CA LYS A 57 58.79 -30.81 -66.91
C LYS A 57 58.57 -29.30 -66.94
N LEU A 58 58.97 -28.67 -68.04
CA LEU A 58 58.81 -27.24 -68.26
C LEU A 58 58.04 -27.00 -69.57
N CYS A 59 57.36 -25.86 -69.64
CA CYS A 59 56.81 -25.36 -70.89
C CYS A 59 57.95 -25.05 -71.85
N THR A 60 58.08 -25.84 -72.92
CA THR A 60 59.22 -25.78 -73.86
C THR A 60 58.72 -25.49 -75.27
N ARG A 61 59.56 -24.93 -76.12
CA ARG A 61 59.17 -24.59 -77.50
C ARG A 61 59.20 -25.82 -78.41
N LYS A 62 58.19 -25.95 -79.27
CA LYS A 62 58.16 -26.98 -80.32
C LYS A 62 59.12 -26.61 -81.43
N CYS A 63 59.82 -27.59 -81.97
CA CYS A 63 60.67 -27.36 -83.13
C CYS A 63 59.93 -26.81 -84.36
N THR A 64 58.64 -27.15 -84.50
CA THR A 64 57.79 -26.64 -85.60
C THR A 64 57.63 -25.13 -85.57
N ASP A 65 57.79 -24.53 -84.39
CA ASP A 65 57.59 -23.10 -84.16
C ASP A 65 58.90 -22.32 -84.35
N GLY A 66 60.00 -23.03 -84.67
CA GLY A 66 61.34 -22.50 -84.87
C GLY A 66 62.11 -22.36 -83.56
N CYS A 67 63.30 -22.96 -83.49
CA CYS A 67 64.19 -22.81 -82.35
C CYS A 67 64.92 -21.47 -82.37
N ARG A 68 65.26 -20.95 -81.18
CA ARG A 68 66.07 -19.72 -81.05
C ARG A 68 67.45 -19.94 -81.68
N SER A 69 68.16 -18.87 -81.98
CA SER A 69 69.46 -18.94 -82.67
C SER A 69 70.55 -19.71 -81.91
N ASN A 70 70.38 -19.94 -80.61
CA ASN A 70 71.27 -20.70 -79.72
C ASN A 70 70.68 -22.06 -79.29
N GLU A 71 69.59 -22.48 -79.91
CA GLU A 71 68.90 -23.74 -79.64
C GLU A 71 68.91 -24.64 -80.86
N ILE A 72 68.88 -25.95 -80.62
CA ILE A 72 68.73 -26.97 -81.66
C ILE A 72 67.46 -27.77 -81.44
N CYS A 73 66.93 -28.33 -82.52
CA CYS A 73 65.78 -29.19 -82.46
C CYS A 73 66.21 -30.64 -82.18
N GLU A 74 65.87 -31.16 -81.01
CA GLU A 74 66.27 -32.52 -80.60
C GLU A 74 65.06 -33.43 -80.33
N PRO A 75 65.15 -34.72 -80.71
CA PRO A 75 64.16 -35.71 -80.30
C PRO A 75 64.32 -36.03 -78.81
N LEU A 76 63.23 -35.86 -78.05
CA LEU A 76 63.21 -36.19 -76.62
C LEU A 76 62.74 -37.63 -76.37
N VAL A 77 61.67 -38.02 -77.07
CA VAL A 77 61.06 -39.36 -77.08
C VAL A 77 60.54 -39.62 -78.50
N GLU A 78 60.24 -40.88 -78.82
CA GLU A 78 59.77 -41.28 -80.14
C GLU A 78 58.54 -40.45 -80.58
N GLY A 79 58.75 -39.56 -81.56
CA GLY A 79 57.71 -38.69 -82.12
C GLY A 79 57.55 -37.29 -81.51
N ARG A 80 58.35 -36.88 -80.50
CA ARG A 80 58.31 -35.52 -79.92
C ARG A 80 59.67 -34.84 -80.02
N TYR A 81 59.66 -33.61 -80.55
CA TYR A 81 60.85 -32.78 -80.73
C TYR A 81 60.69 -31.43 -80.03
N ALA A 82 61.71 -31.02 -79.28
CA ALA A 82 61.73 -29.74 -78.57
C ALA A 82 62.99 -28.94 -78.93
N CYS A 83 62.88 -27.62 -78.85
CA CYS A 83 64.04 -26.76 -78.89
C CYS A 83 64.79 -26.86 -77.57
N VAL A 84 66.05 -27.27 -77.63
CA VAL A 84 66.93 -27.41 -76.47
C VAL A 84 68.16 -26.54 -76.69
N PRO A 85 68.73 -25.95 -75.62
CA PRO A 85 69.99 -25.21 -75.74
C PRO A 85 71.05 -26.08 -76.38
N ASP A 86 71.83 -25.56 -77.33
CA ASP A 86 72.86 -26.33 -78.05
C ASP A 86 74.06 -26.66 -77.14
N LYS A 87 74.24 -27.93 -76.77
CA LYS A 87 75.42 -28.49 -76.12
C LYS A 87 76.40 -28.90 -77.20
N ALA A 88 77.22 -27.93 -77.57
CA ALA A 88 78.29 -27.97 -78.53
C ALA A 88 79.28 -29.16 -78.39
N ALA A 89 78.97 -30.36 -78.93
CA ALA A 89 79.93 -31.46 -79.01
C ALA A 89 80.14 -32.03 -80.42
N LEU A 90 79.74 -31.28 -81.44
CA LEU A 90 80.01 -31.65 -82.82
C LEU A 90 81.53 -31.80 -83.02
N CYS A 91 81.98 -32.90 -83.62
CA CYS A 91 83.40 -33.27 -83.74
C CYS A 91 84.13 -33.63 -82.42
N GLN A 92 83.44 -33.79 -81.28
CA GLN A 92 84.09 -34.38 -80.09
C GLN A 92 84.35 -35.87 -80.28
N PRO A 93 85.46 -36.42 -79.74
CA PRO A 93 85.72 -37.86 -79.75
C PRO A 93 84.64 -38.64 -79.00
N CYS A 94 84.23 -39.79 -79.54
CA CYS A 94 83.26 -40.70 -78.90
C CYS A 94 83.68 -42.16 -79.08
N GLU A 95 83.27 -43.01 -78.14
CA GLU A 95 83.42 -44.47 -78.24
C GLU A 95 82.08 -45.17 -78.50
N SER A 96 80.97 -44.50 -78.18
CA SER A 96 79.60 -44.96 -78.36
C SER A 96 78.64 -43.79 -78.60
N ASP A 97 77.44 -44.07 -79.10
CA ASP A 97 76.39 -43.05 -79.27
C ASP A 97 76.04 -42.31 -77.97
N ALA A 98 76.22 -42.96 -76.82
CA ALA A 98 75.92 -42.37 -75.51
C ALA A 98 76.93 -41.30 -75.07
N ASP A 99 78.10 -41.21 -75.72
CA ASP A 99 79.09 -40.16 -75.44
C ASP A 99 78.71 -38.82 -76.10
N CYS A 100 77.72 -38.84 -76.99
CA CYS A 100 77.22 -37.64 -77.65
C CYS A 100 76.09 -36.97 -76.85
N PRO A 101 75.98 -35.63 -76.88
CA PRO A 101 75.18 -34.89 -75.90
C PRO A 101 73.68 -35.17 -75.95
N TYR A 102 73.16 -35.58 -77.11
CA TYR A 102 71.73 -35.78 -77.32
C TYR A 102 71.36 -37.19 -77.78
N PRO A 103 70.15 -37.66 -77.47
CA PRO A 103 69.68 -38.99 -77.89
C PRO A 103 69.62 -39.21 -79.41
N GLY A 104 69.49 -38.13 -80.18
CA GLY A 104 69.51 -38.15 -81.65
C GLY A 104 70.92 -38.28 -82.22
N ASP A 105 71.91 -37.70 -81.53
CA ASP A 105 73.30 -37.68 -81.94
C ASP A 105 73.88 -39.08 -81.99
N ARG A 106 74.79 -39.28 -82.94
CA ARG A 106 75.43 -40.58 -83.14
C ARG A 106 76.93 -40.44 -83.19
N CYS A 107 77.59 -41.49 -82.69
CA CYS A 107 79.03 -41.60 -82.81
C CYS A 107 79.36 -42.11 -84.22
N ILE A 108 79.84 -41.19 -85.06
CA ILE A 108 80.05 -41.41 -86.49
C ILE A 108 81.54 -41.45 -86.83
N GLN A 109 81.88 -42.19 -87.88
CA GLN A 109 83.25 -42.30 -88.35
C GLN A 109 83.56 -41.21 -89.39
N VAL A 110 84.52 -40.34 -89.08
CA VAL A 110 85.02 -39.27 -89.97
C VAL A 110 86.54 -39.40 -90.10
N ALA A 111 87.02 -39.59 -91.33
CA ALA A 111 88.45 -39.77 -91.66
C ALA A 111 89.20 -40.84 -90.83
N GLY A 112 88.50 -41.89 -90.35
CA GLY A 112 89.08 -42.96 -89.54
C GLY A 112 89.05 -42.73 -88.03
N THR A 113 88.51 -41.59 -87.57
CA THR A 113 88.25 -41.29 -86.15
C THR A 113 86.76 -41.32 -85.84
N ASN A 114 86.41 -41.65 -84.61
CA ASN A 114 85.02 -41.65 -84.14
C ASN A 114 84.73 -40.33 -83.44
N VAL A 115 83.72 -39.62 -83.93
CA VAL A 115 83.33 -38.31 -83.45
C VAL A 115 81.82 -38.17 -83.37
N CYS A 116 81.34 -37.31 -82.49
CA CYS A 116 79.91 -37.01 -82.39
C CYS A 116 79.44 -36.23 -83.61
N GLY A 117 78.52 -36.84 -84.35
CA GLY A 117 77.69 -36.21 -85.35
C GLY A 117 76.37 -35.82 -84.71
N ARG A 118 75.87 -34.64 -85.08
CA ARG A 118 74.57 -34.14 -84.60
C ARG A 118 73.43 -34.65 -85.46
N ASP A 119 72.30 -35.04 -84.88
CA ASP A 119 71.15 -35.41 -85.71
C ASP A 119 70.64 -34.21 -86.50
N CYS A 120 70.58 -34.37 -87.81
CA CYS A 120 70.00 -33.38 -88.71
C CYS A 120 68.87 -34.00 -89.54
N SER A 121 68.40 -35.19 -89.15
CA SER A 121 67.38 -35.94 -89.87
C SER A 121 66.04 -35.21 -89.92
N PHE A 122 65.76 -34.35 -88.93
CA PHE A 122 64.50 -33.62 -88.81
C PHE A 122 64.41 -32.39 -89.72
N ASN A 123 65.37 -31.45 -89.65
CA ASN A 123 65.30 -30.16 -90.35
C ASN A 123 66.45 -29.94 -91.36
N GLY A 124 67.41 -30.86 -91.46
CA GLY A 124 68.58 -30.72 -92.33
C GLY A 124 69.54 -29.59 -91.93
N ALA A 125 69.34 -28.97 -90.76
CA ALA A 125 70.14 -27.84 -90.32
C ALA A 125 71.43 -28.32 -89.65
N CYS A 126 72.56 -27.83 -90.14
CA CYS A 126 73.87 -28.02 -89.53
C CYS A 126 74.57 -26.67 -89.38
N PRO A 127 75.44 -26.49 -88.38
CA PRO A 127 76.27 -25.30 -88.27
C PRO A 127 77.14 -25.08 -89.51
N ASP A 128 77.58 -23.83 -89.71
CA ASP A 128 78.51 -23.50 -90.79
C ASP A 128 79.74 -24.43 -90.77
N SER A 129 80.17 -24.87 -91.96
CA SER A 129 81.24 -25.87 -92.18
C SER A 129 80.85 -27.35 -91.94
N PHE A 130 79.58 -27.62 -91.66
CA PHE A 130 79.01 -28.97 -91.61
C PHE A 130 77.85 -29.11 -92.60
N GLN A 131 77.67 -30.32 -93.10
CA GLN A 131 76.57 -30.68 -94.00
C GLN A 131 75.79 -31.86 -93.44
N CYS A 132 74.48 -31.84 -93.61
CA CYS A 132 73.63 -32.95 -93.22
C CYS A 132 73.77 -34.09 -94.23
N ALA A 133 74.35 -35.22 -93.82
CA ALA A 133 74.63 -36.36 -94.70
C ALA A 133 74.38 -37.71 -93.98
N GLN A 134 74.17 -38.79 -94.76
CA GLN A 134 74.13 -40.13 -94.17
C GLN A 134 75.52 -40.50 -93.66
N ALA A 135 75.61 -40.77 -92.36
CA ALA A 135 76.87 -41.08 -91.69
C ALA A 135 76.99 -42.59 -91.41
N VAL A 136 78.24 -43.05 -91.37
CA VAL A 136 78.57 -44.42 -90.96
C VAL A 136 78.87 -44.39 -89.46
N GLY A 137 78.23 -45.26 -88.69
CA GLY A 137 78.44 -45.40 -87.25
C GLY A 137 79.80 -46.00 -86.90
N PHE A 138 80.20 -45.86 -85.64
CA PHE A 138 81.44 -46.45 -85.12
C PHE A 138 81.53 -47.99 -85.28
N ASP A 139 80.39 -48.66 -85.41
CA ASP A 139 80.25 -50.10 -85.62
C ASP A 139 80.21 -50.51 -87.10
N GLY A 140 80.32 -49.55 -88.02
CA GLY A 140 80.24 -49.75 -89.47
C GLY A 140 78.81 -49.84 -90.02
N ALA A 141 77.78 -49.67 -89.20
CA ALA A 141 76.40 -49.59 -89.66
C ALA A 141 76.10 -48.25 -90.34
N LEU A 142 75.20 -48.23 -91.32
CA LEU A 142 74.65 -46.97 -91.84
C LEU A 142 73.64 -46.43 -90.82
N LEU A 143 73.87 -45.21 -90.34
CA LEU A 143 72.98 -44.53 -89.39
C LEU A 143 72.06 -43.54 -90.10
N THR A 144 71.18 -42.89 -89.32
CA THR A 144 70.36 -41.76 -89.78
C THR A 144 71.23 -40.57 -90.22
N THR A 145 70.62 -39.54 -90.81
CA THR A 145 71.32 -38.35 -91.31
C THR A 145 71.92 -37.54 -90.16
N GLN A 146 73.23 -37.31 -90.19
CA GLN A 146 73.97 -36.58 -89.15
C GLN A 146 74.76 -35.41 -89.77
N CYS A 147 75.06 -34.38 -88.98
CA CYS A 147 75.94 -33.29 -89.37
C CYS A 147 77.38 -33.80 -89.46
N VAL A 148 77.90 -33.89 -90.69
CA VAL A 148 79.27 -34.32 -90.98
C VAL A 148 80.07 -33.11 -91.45
N ALA A 149 81.33 -33.00 -91.04
CA ALA A 149 82.20 -31.91 -91.48
C ALA A 149 82.33 -31.90 -93.01
N THR A 150 82.09 -30.75 -93.65
CA THR A 150 82.17 -30.61 -95.11
C THR A 150 83.60 -30.81 -95.64
N SER A 151 84.59 -30.54 -94.78
CA SER A 151 86.02 -30.82 -95.01
C SER A 151 86.36 -32.32 -95.03
N GLY A 152 85.45 -33.17 -94.53
CA GLY A 152 85.67 -34.61 -94.35
C GLY A 152 86.55 -34.97 -93.15
N THR A 153 86.97 -34.01 -92.32
CA THR A 153 87.75 -34.22 -91.10
C THR A 153 87.32 -33.27 -89.97
N CYS A 154 87.46 -33.73 -88.72
CA CYS A 154 87.26 -32.91 -87.52
C CYS A 154 88.57 -32.33 -86.96
N GLU A 155 89.72 -32.75 -87.51
CA GLU A 155 91.01 -32.17 -87.17
C GLU A 155 91.20 -30.84 -87.92
N CYS A 156 91.84 -29.86 -87.28
CA CYS A 156 92.20 -28.61 -87.95
C CYS A 156 93.42 -28.85 -88.86
N THR A 157 93.15 -28.93 -90.16
CA THR A 157 94.10 -29.22 -91.25
C THR A 157 93.91 -28.19 -92.36
N ALA A 158 94.73 -28.23 -93.41
CA ALA A 158 94.51 -27.38 -94.58
C ALA A 158 93.15 -27.58 -95.27
N ALA A 159 92.54 -28.77 -95.15
CA ALA A 159 91.22 -29.06 -95.73
C ALA A 159 90.06 -28.49 -94.90
N SER A 160 90.31 -28.13 -93.65
CA SER A 160 89.34 -27.59 -92.68
C SER A 160 89.65 -26.15 -92.26
N ASP A 161 90.47 -25.42 -93.04
CA ASP A 161 90.77 -24.01 -92.78
C ASP A 161 89.48 -23.16 -92.82
N GLY A 162 89.23 -22.40 -91.75
CA GLY A 162 87.98 -21.66 -91.56
C GLY A 162 86.82 -22.48 -90.97
N GLN A 163 86.98 -23.79 -90.74
CA GLN A 163 85.95 -24.60 -90.07
C GLN A 163 85.73 -24.10 -88.64
N THR A 164 84.49 -23.85 -88.25
CA THR A 164 84.13 -23.42 -86.90
C THR A 164 83.65 -24.61 -86.06
N LEU A 165 83.94 -24.58 -84.77
CA LEU A 165 83.38 -25.49 -83.77
C LEU A 165 82.70 -24.66 -82.68
N PRO A 166 81.50 -25.06 -82.22
CA PRO A 166 80.84 -24.34 -81.15
C PRO A 166 81.58 -24.52 -79.81
N CYS A 167 81.45 -23.55 -78.90
CA CYS A 167 82.05 -23.55 -77.56
C CYS A 167 81.23 -22.74 -76.56
N GLU A 168 81.51 -22.89 -75.26
CA GLU A 168 80.79 -22.20 -74.17
C GLU A 168 81.73 -21.56 -73.14
N SER A 169 81.23 -20.53 -72.44
CA SER A 169 81.87 -19.85 -71.30
C SER A 169 80.88 -19.77 -70.14
N THR A 170 81.23 -20.38 -69.00
CA THR A 170 80.35 -20.52 -67.82
C THR A 170 80.98 -19.91 -66.57
N ASN A 171 80.19 -19.16 -65.80
CA ASN A 171 80.53 -18.69 -64.46
C ASN A 171 79.30 -18.74 -63.52
N ALA A 172 79.36 -18.06 -62.37
CA ALA A 172 78.26 -18.03 -61.40
C ALA A 172 77.01 -17.27 -61.87
N SER A 173 77.15 -16.35 -62.83
CA SER A 173 76.05 -15.54 -63.38
C SER A 173 75.33 -16.22 -64.55
N GLY A 174 75.98 -17.14 -65.28
CA GLY A 174 75.32 -17.90 -66.35
C GLY A 174 76.27 -18.69 -67.25
N THR A 175 75.78 -19.07 -68.45
CA THR A 175 76.57 -19.70 -69.52
C THR A 175 76.29 -18.99 -70.84
N CYS A 176 77.30 -18.38 -71.45
CA CYS A 176 77.18 -17.78 -72.78
C CYS A 176 77.85 -18.65 -73.84
N MET A 177 77.29 -18.66 -75.05
CA MET A 177 77.76 -19.48 -76.18
C MET A 177 78.67 -18.68 -77.13
N GLY A 178 79.56 -19.37 -77.84
CA GLY A 178 80.48 -18.82 -78.83
C GLY A 178 80.99 -19.87 -79.83
N VAL A 179 81.98 -19.51 -80.63
CA VAL A 179 82.64 -20.36 -81.63
C VAL A 179 84.16 -20.32 -81.53
N ARG A 180 84.80 -21.41 -81.98
CA ARG A 180 86.24 -21.54 -82.18
C ARG A 180 86.50 -21.78 -83.66
N THR A 181 87.37 -21.00 -84.28
CA THR A 181 87.63 -21.09 -85.73
C THR A 181 88.96 -21.78 -85.99
N CYS A 182 88.98 -22.77 -86.88
CA CYS A 182 90.21 -23.44 -87.33
C CYS A 182 91.01 -22.50 -88.22
N ASN A 183 92.29 -22.37 -87.90
CA ASN A 183 93.30 -21.83 -88.79
C ASN A 183 94.32 -22.93 -89.11
N ALA A 184 94.50 -23.26 -90.38
CA ALA A 184 95.35 -24.37 -90.83
C ALA A 184 96.81 -24.29 -90.35
N SER A 185 97.29 -23.13 -89.93
CA SER A 185 98.65 -22.93 -89.41
C SER A 185 98.75 -23.01 -87.88
N THR A 186 97.68 -22.72 -87.15
CA THR A 186 97.72 -22.55 -85.68
C THR A 186 96.73 -23.41 -84.90
N GLY A 187 95.87 -24.18 -85.56
CA GLY A 187 94.80 -24.93 -84.90
C GLY A 187 93.54 -24.08 -84.64
N TYR A 188 92.63 -24.60 -83.81
CA TYR A 188 91.41 -23.90 -83.39
C TYR A 188 91.69 -22.76 -82.41
N SER A 189 91.07 -21.59 -82.61
CA SER A 189 91.15 -20.41 -81.72
C SER A 189 90.64 -20.70 -80.29
N ALA A 190 90.81 -19.76 -79.36
CA ALA A 190 90.07 -19.77 -78.09
C ALA A 190 88.57 -19.52 -78.32
N CYS A 191 87.73 -19.82 -77.33
CA CYS A 191 86.29 -19.55 -77.39
C CYS A 191 86.03 -18.04 -77.31
N ASP A 192 85.14 -17.51 -78.16
CA ASP A 192 84.78 -16.09 -78.22
C ASP A 192 83.48 -15.73 -77.46
N ALA A 193 82.92 -16.67 -76.70
CA ALA A 193 81.74 -16.46 -75.87
C ALA A 193 81.91 -15.32 -74.86
N ARG A 194 80.84 -14.51 -74.62
CA ARG A 194 80.81 -13.47 -73.58
C ARG A 194 80.99 -14.06 -72.18
N VAL A 195 81.43 -13.25 -71.23
CA VAL A 195 81.48 -13.65 -69.81
C VAL A 195 80.16 -13.19 -69.17
N PRO A 196 79.32 -14.11 -68.64
CA PRO A 196 78.05 -13.73 -68.02
C PRO A 196 78.23 -12.79 -66.82
N ALA A 197 77.31 -11.85 -66.62
CA ALA A 197 77.30 -10.84 -65.56
C ALA A 197 75.88 -10.58 -65.02
N GLU A 198 75.72 -9.84 -63.91
CA GLU A 198 74.40 -9.42 -63.39
C GLU A 198 73.71 -8.40 -64.31
N GLU A 199 72.37 -8.44 -64.37
CA GLU A 199 71.57 -7.61 -65.27
C GLU A 199 71.70 -6.11 -64.99
N SER A 200 71.70 -5.33 -66.06
CA SER A 200 71.74 -3.88 -66.04
C SER A 200 70.82 -3.35 -67.12
N CYS A 201 69.97 -2.34 -66.84
CA CYS A 201 69.02 -1.74 -67.80
C CYS A 201 69.73 -1.16 -69.04
N ASN A 202 70.08 -1.98 -70.01
CA ASN A 202 70.94 -1.65 -71.15
C ASN A 202 70.50 -2.35 -72.45
N GLY A 203 69.46 -3.19 -72.40
CA GLY A 203 68.90 -3.89 -73.54
C GLY A 203 69.68 -5.14 -73.95
N ILE A 204 70.54 -5.67 -73.08
CA ILE A 204 71.36 -6.86 -73.29
C ILE A 204 71.02 -7.88 -72.20
N ASP A 205 70.88 -9.14 -72.59
CA ASP A 205 70.89 -10.29 -71.67
C ASP A 205 72.34 -10.50 -71.18
N ASP A 206 72.70 -9.86 -70.06
CA ASP A 206 74.05 -9.83 -69.53
C ASP A 206 74.40 -11.14 -68.82
N ASN A 207 73.41 -11.83 -68.25
CA ASN A 207 73.58 -13.13 -67.59
C ASN A 207 73.36 -14.33 -68.53
N CYS A 208 72.98 -14.08 -69.79
CA CYS A 208 72.72 -15.08 -70.83
C CYS A 208 71.64 -16.12 -70.45
N ASN A 209 70.66 -15.75 -69.62
CA ASN A 209 69.59 -16.65 -69.16
C ASN A 209 68.38 -16.69 -70.12
N GLY A 210 68.38 -15.85 -71.15
CA GLY A 210 67.33 -15.76 -72.17
C GLY A 210 66.27 -14.68 -71.91
N GLN A 211 66.45 -13.83 -70.90
CA GLN A 211 65.65 -12.62 -70.63
C GLN A 211 66.53 -11.37 -70.77
N ILE A 212 65.91 -10.22 -71.05
CA ILE A 212 66.63 -8.95 -71.26
C ILE A 212 66.17 -7.98 -70.16
N ASP A 213 67.11 -7.45 -69.37
CA ASP A 213 66.89 -6.42 -68.35
C ASP A 213 65.89 -6.83 -67.24
N GLU A 214 65.85 -8.10 -66.83
CA GLU A 214 64.98 -8.60 -65.77
C GLU A 214 65.47 -8.31 -64.33
N ASP A 215 64.58 -8.47 -63.35
CA ASP A 215 64.87 -8.31 -61.91
C ASP A 215 65.36 -6.90 -61.44
N LEU A 216 64.98 -5.84 -62.17
CA LEU A 216 65.38 -4.44 -61.88
C LEU A 216 64.37 -3.64 -61.00
N GLY A 217 63.27 -4.27 -60.58
CA GLY A 217 62.28 -3.72 -59.65
C GLY A 217 61.33 -2.65 -60.22
N SER A 218 60.42 -2.15 -59.39
CA SER A 218 59.43 -1.10 -59.72
C SER A 218 59.35 -0.01 -58.64
N THR A 219 58.84 1.17 -59.02
CA THR A 219 58.63 2.33 -58.13
C THR A 219 57.16 2.76 -58.15
N THR A 220 56.55 2.89 -56.98
CA THR A 220 55.18 3.42 -56.79
C THR A 220 55.22 4.85 -56.26
N CYS A 221 54.43 5.75 -56.83
CA CYS A 221 54.33 7.16 -56.41
C CYS A 221 52.89 7.70 -56.55
N GLY A 222 52.54 8.71 -55.74
CA GLY A 222 51.19 9.30 -55.67
C GLY A 222 50.47 8.96 -54.35
N VAL A 223 49.33 9.60 -54.11
CA VAL A 223 48.41 9.37 -52.98
C VAL A 223 46.99 9.25 -53.54
N GLY A 224 46.13 8.48 -52.88
CA GLY A 224 44.73 8.31 -53.33
C GLY A 224 44.60 7.72 -54.73
N ALA A 225 43.67 8.25 -55.52
CA ALA A 225 43.47 7.93 -56.92
C ALA A 225 44.66 8.30 -57.83
N CYS A 226 45.59 9.12 -57.34
CA CYS A 226 46.78 9.54 -58.08
C CYS A 226 47.95 8.54 -58.01
N VAL A 227 47.82 7.45 -57.24
CA VAL A 227 48.84 6.40 -57.14
C VAL A 227 49.07 5.73 -58.50
N VAL A 228 50.33 5.63 -58.89
CA VAL A 228 50.79 4.89 -60.06
C VAL A 228 52.05 4.11 -59.72
N THR A 229 52.20 2.94 -60.32
CA THR A 229 53.41 2.11 -60.23
C THR A 229 54.01 1.99 -61.62
N VAL A 230 55.31 2.25 -61.74
CA VAL A 230 56.07 2.10 -62.99
C VAL A 230 57.26 1.18 -62.74
N ASP A 231 57.57 0.34 -63.73
CA ASP A 231 58.79 -0.48 -63.68
C ASP A 231 60.03 0.40 -63.80
N ASN A 232 61.08 0.08 -63.05
CA ASN A 232 62.29 0.91 -63.01
C ASN A 232 63.06 0.87 -64.35
N CYS A 233 62.86 -0.18 -65.14
CA CYS A 233 63.43 -0.34 -66.47
C CYS A 233 62.33 -0.73 -67.44
N VAL A 234 62.18 0.05 -68.53
CA VAL A 234 61.26 -0.27 -69.62
C VAL A 234 62.02 -0.07 -70.93
N ASN A 235 62.15 -1.13 -71.73
CA ASN A 235 62.87 -1.13 -73.01
C ASN A 235 64.33 -0.61 -72.91
N GLY A 236 65.08 -1.02 -71.88
CA GLY A 236 66.49 -0.63 -71.70
C GLY A 236 66.70 0.83 -71.29
N MET A 237 65.67 1.53 -70.80
CA MET A 237 65.79 2.88 -70.23
C MET A 237 65.21 2.98 -68.81
N PRO A 238 65.87 3.69 -67.89
CA PRO A 238 65.33 3.99 -66.57
C PRO A 238 64.04 4.82 -66.66
N SER A 239 62.97 4.38 -66.00
CA SER A 239 61.70 5.11 -65.96
C SER A 239 61.59 6.00 -64.72
N GLN A 240 60.96 7.17 -64.85
CA GLN A 240 60.64 8.05 -63.72
C GLN A 240 59.15 7.91 -63.33
N CYS A 241 58.88 7.79 -62.03
CA CYS A 241 57.51 7.75 -61.51
C CYS A 241 56.96 9.17 -61.30
N VAL A 242 55.87 9.52 -61.98
CA VAL A 242 55.14 10.80 -61.82
C VAL A 242 53.68 10.49 -61.47
N PRO A 243 53.13 10.97 -60.32
CA PRO A 243 51.73 10.77 -59.94
C PRO A 243 50.72 11.31 -60.98
N ARG A 244 49.49 10.78 -61.00
CA ARG A 244 48.42 11.29 -61.89
C ARG A 244 47.93 12.68 -61.46
N GLU A 245 47.26 13.40 -62.36
CA GLU A 245 46.66 14.70 -62.04
C GLU A 245 45.43 14.56 -61.13
N PRO A 246 45.27 15.43 -60.11
CA PRO A 246 44.13 15.40 -59.21
C PRO A 246 42.84 15.86 -59.89
N MET A 247 41.72 15.24 -59.52
CA MET A 247 40.36 15.55 -60.01
C MET A 247 39.49 16.01 -58.83
N PRO A 248 38.44 16.83 -59.02
CA PRO A 248 37.53 17.19 -57.92
C PRO A 248 36.90 15.95 -57.26
N GLU A 249 36.73 16.01 -55.94
CA GLU A 249 36.13 14.94 -55.15
C GLU A 249 34.77 14.50 -55.68
N ILE A 250 34.61 13.19 -55.83
CA ILE A 250 33.33 12.52 -56.01
C ILE A 250 33.15 11.59 -54.81
N CYS A 251 31.93 11.50 -54.27
CA CYS A 251 31.67 10.72 -53.06
C CYS A 251 31.71 9.23 -53.39
N ASP A 252 32.90 8.65 -53.47
CA ASP A 252 33.17 7.25 -53.81
C ASP A 252 34.15 6.55 -52.85
N GLU A 253 34.41 7.19 -51.70
CA GLU A 253 35.35 6.76 -50.67
C GLU A 253 36.81 6.69 -51.16
N VAL A 254 37.13 7.44 -52.22
CA VAL A 254 38.48 7.58 -52.76
C VAL A 254 38.90 9.04 -52.73
N ASP A 255 40.15 9.28 -52.31
CA ASP A 255 40.85 10.57 -52.41
C ASP A 255 41.15 10.86 -53.91
N ASN A 256 40.22 11.55 -54.57
CA ASN A 256 40.24 11.83 -56.01
C ASN A 256 41.02 13.10 -56.35
N ASP A 257 41.08 14.04 -55.42
CA ASP A 257 41.82 15.30 -55.52
C ASP A 257 43.23 15.22 -54.92
N CYS A 258 43.56 14.06 -54.34
CA CYS A 258 44.88 13.64 -53.91
C CYS A 258 45.48 14.56 -52.84
N ASP A 259 44.64 15.13 -51.99
CA ASP A 259 45.00 16.03 -50.88
C ASP A 259 45.28 15.30 -49.55
N MET A 260 45.17 13.96 -49.54
CA MET A 260 45.27 13.05 -48.40
C MET A 260 44.02 12.93 -47.51
N GLN A 261 42.89 13.47 -47.95
CA GLN A 261 41.57 13.31 -47.33
C GLN A 261 40.63 12.59 -48.30
N VAL A 262 39.56 12.00 -47.78
CA VAL A 262 38.65 11.14 -48.57
C VAL A 262 37.24 11.72 -48.47
N ASP A 263 36.73 12.23 -49.60
CA ASP A 263 35.44 12.91 -49.76
C ASP A 263 35.09 13.91 -48.64
N GLU A 264 36.02 14.81 -48.31
CA GLU A 264 35.88 15.89 -47.34
C GLU A 264 34.96 17.04 -47.82
N ASP A 265 34.72 17.13 -49.13
CA ASP A 265 33.80 18.08 -49.75
C ASP A 265 32.31 17.72 -49.59
N PHE A 266 32.00 16.56 -48.98
CA PHE A 266 30.63 16.09 -48.76
C PHE A 266 30.21 16.21 -47.29
N ASP A 267 29.03 16.80 -47.05
CA ASP A 267 28.44 16.89 -45.71
C ASP A 267 27.93 15.52 -45.24
N LYS A 268 28.79 14.75 -44.59
CA LYS A 268 28.45 13.41 -44.06
C LYS A 268 27.69 13.47 -42.72
N GLU A 269 27.49 14.64 -42.12
CA GLU A 269 26.86 14.78 -40.80
C GLU A 269 25.38 15.14 -40.87
N ALA A 270 24.96 15.91 -41.88
CA ALA A 270 23.59 16.38 -42.02
C ALA A 270 22.92 16.03 -43.36
N SER A 271 23.67 15.59 -44.37
CA SER A 271 23.10 15.20 -45.66
C SER A 271 22.35 13.88 -45.61
N VAL A 272 21.09 13.89 -46.02
CA VAL A 272 20.24 12.69 -46.08
C VAL A 272 20.64 11.69 -47.17
N THR A 273 21.43 12.11 -48.15
CA THR A 273 21.86 11.26 -49.28
C THR A 273 23.27 10.68 -49.12
N THR A 274 24.05 11.18 -48.16
CA THR A 274 25.46 10.79 -47.92
C THR A 274 25.73 10.66 -46.40
N CYS A 275 24.77 10.14 -45.65
CA CYS A 275 24.77 10.22 -44.18
C CYS A 275 25.81 9.29 -43.55
N GLY A 276 26.89 9.81 -43.00
CA GLY A 276 28.01 9.04 -42.45
C GLY A 276 28.94 8.43 -43.50
N THR A 277 28.40 7.94 -44.63
CA THR A 277 29.17 7.48 -45.79
C THR A 277 28.50 7.88 -47.11
N CYS A 278 29.28 7.84 -48.20
CA CYS A 278 28.83 8.27 -49.52
C CYS A 278 27.66 7.46 -50.11
N ASP A 279 27.56 6.18 -49.77
CA ASP A 279 26.49 5.29 -50.22
C ASP A 279 25.31 5.20 -49.23
N ASN A 280 25.31 5.99 -48.16
CA ASN A 280 24.28 5.94 -47.13
C ASN A 280 23.14 6.94 -47.39
N ASP A 281 22.33 6.64 -48.39
CA ASP A 281 21.13 7.40 -48.73
C ASP A 281 19.93 6.98 -47.87
N CYS A 282 19.63 7.78 -46.85
CA CYS A 282 18.54 7.54 -45.92
C CYS A 282 17.16 7.57 -46.60
N THR A 283 17.01 8.28 -47.73
CA THR A 283 15.73 8.34 -48.46
C THR A 283 15.42 7.03 -49.18
N LYS A 284 16.45 6.27 -49.60
CA LYS A 284 16.29 4.95 -50.23
C LYS A 284 16.16 3.81 -49.22
N LYS A 285 16.68 4.00 -48.00
CA LYS A 285 16.62 3.02 -46.91
C LYS A 285 15.27 2.97 -46.21
N LEU A 286 14.43 4.01 -46.34
CA LEU A 286 13.06 4.03 -45.84
C LEU A 286 12.14 3.28 -46.81
N THR A 287 11.65 2.10 -46.43
CA THR A 287 10.97 1.17 -47.35
C THR A 287 9.45 1.03 -47.13
N ALA A 288 8.92 1.57 -46.03
CA ALA A 288 7.50 1.48 -45.73
C ALA A 288 6.63 2.32 -46.70
N ALA A 289 5.47 1.75 -47.08
CA ALA A 289 4.56 2.37 -48.05
C ALA A 289 3.83 3.62 -47.52
N GLN A 290 3.64 3.71 -46.21
CA GLN A 290 3.17 4.90 -45.49
C GLN A 290 3.99 4.99 -44.20
N PRO A 291 5.19 5.59 -44.24
CA PRO A 291 6.14 5.52 -43.13
C PRO A 291 5.78 6.45 -41.98
N HIS A 292 4.84 7.40 -42.14
CA HIS A 292 4.53 8.44 -41.14
C HIS A 292 5.79 9.13 -40.58
N ALA A 293 6.82 9.25 -41.42
CA ALA A 293 8.15 9.66 -41.04
C ALA A 293 8.83 10.40 -42.18
N THR A 294 9.62 11.40 -41.83
CA THR A 294 10.56 12.06 -42.73
C THR A 294 11.98 11.63 -42.37
N PRO A 295 12.77 11.04 -43.29
CA PRO A 295 14.13 10.64 -43.00
C PRO A 295 15.06 11.86 -42.91
N ARG A 296 15.93 11.87 -41.89
CA ARG A 296 16.99 12.87 -41.69
C ARG A 296 18.34 12.17 -41.44
N CYS A 297 19.43 12.92 -41.59
CA CYS A 297 20.74 12.50 -41.11
C CYS A 297 21.02 13.18 -39.78
N ASP A 298 21.33 12.40 -38.75
CA ASP A 298 21.64 12.89 -37.41
C ASP A 298 22.98 12.30 -36.97
N SER A 299 24.02 13.13 -36.94
CA SER A 299 25.39 12.75 -36.56
C SER A 299 25.92 11.55 -37.36
N GLY A 300 25.72 11.56 -38.69
CA GLY A 300 26.17 10.50 -39.59
C GLY A 300 25.38 9.18 -39.51
N GLN A 301 24.21 9.17 -38.87
CA GLN A 301 23.28 8.03 -38.86
C GLN A 301 21.90 8.44 -39.41
N CYS A 302 21.26 7.53 -40.15
CA CYS A 302 19.90 7.74 -40.61
C CYS A 302 18.93 7.74 -39.42
N ALA A 303 18.17 8.82 -39.26
CA ALA A 303 17.19 9.00 -38.21
C ALA A 303 15.83 9.39 -38.79
N LEU A 304 14.76 9.23 -38.02
CA LEU A 304 13.40 9.52 -38.44
C LEU A 304 12.83 10.70 -37.65
N ASP A 305 12.21 11.65 -38.35
CA ASP A 305 11.25 12.61 -37.79
C ASP A 305 9.84 12.05 -37.99
N CYS A 306 9.21 11.55 -36.93
CA CYS A 306 7.85 11.03 -37.01
C CYS A 306 6.81 12.14 -37.15
N ASP A 307 5.76 11.88 -37.91
CA ASP A 307 4.52 12.66 -37.89
C ASP A 307 3.96 12.68 -36.46
N THR A 308 3.23 13.74 -36.11
CA THR A 308 2.63 13.87 -34.78
C THR A 308 1.74 12.65 -34.45
N LEU A 309 1.97 12.04 -33.28
CA LEU A 309 1.29 10.83 -32.79
C LEU A 309 1.60 9.54 -33.58
N PHE A 310 2.74 9.49 -34.26
CA PHE A 310 3.34 8.26 -34.76
C PHE A 310 4.71 8.03 -34.12
N GLY A 311 5.08 6.78 -33.90
CA GLY A 311 6.36 6.41 -33.29
C GLY A 311 7.01 5.22 -33.98
N ASP A 312 8.35 5.23 -33.99
CA ASP A 312 9.20 4.08 -34.34
C ASP A 312 9.41 3.25 -33.06
N CYS A 313 8.59 2.23 -32.86
CA CYS A 313 8.52 1.46 -31.62
C CYS A 313 9.33 0.16 -31.69
N ASP A 314 9.69 -0.29 -32.89
CA ASP A 314 10.64 -1.40 -33.09
C ASP A 314 12.09 -0.94 -33.33
N ALA A 315 12.33 0.38 -33.39
CA ALA A 315 13.61 1.02 -33.64
C ALA A 315 14.23 0.62 -34.99
N THR A 316 13.40 0.30 -35.98
CA THR A 316 13.82 -0.14 -37.30
C THR A 316 13.58 0.96 -38.33
N PHE A 317 14.64 1.66 -38.71
CA PHE A 317 14.60 2.75 -39.70
C PHE A 317 13.83 2.41 -40.99
N ALA A 318 13.94 1.16 -41.47
CA ALA A 318 13.34 0.73 -42.73
C ALA A 318 11.79 0.70 -42.72
N THR A 319 11.17 0.55 -41.54
CA THR A 319 9.71 0.46 -41.37
C THR A 319 9.05 1.81 -41.05
N GLY A 320 9.83 2.85 -40.78
CA GLY A 320 9.31 4.19 -40.51
C GLY A 320 8.84 4.37 -39.07
N CYS A 321 7.85 5.23 -38.85
CA CYS A 321 7.15 5.40 -37.59
C CYS A 321 5.81 4.65 -37.67
N GLU A 322 5.91 3.32 -37.60
CA GLU A 322 4.88 2.35 -37.93
C GLU A 322 3.70 2.33 -36.95
N GLN A 323 3.89 2.87 -35.75
CA GLN A 323 2.94 2.71 -34.67
C GLN A 323 2.08 3.96 -34.48
N ASP A 324 0.76 3.77 -34.54
CA ASP A 324 -0.22 4.78 -34.16
C ASP A 324 -0.19 4.97 -32.64
N LEU A 325 0.21 6.16 -32.20
CA LEU A 325 0.25 6.55 -30.78
C LEU A 325 -1.03 7.30 -30.37
N SER A 326 -1.93 7.59 -31.31
CA SER A 326 -3.15 8.35 -31.05
C SER A 326 -4.28 7.50 -30.48
N GLY A 327 -4.37 6.23 -30.91
CA GLY A 327 -5.45 5.31 -30.53
C GLY A 327 -5.00 3.94 -30.03
N ASP A 328 -3.73 3.57 -30.14
CA ASP A 328 -3.25 2.28 -29.62
C ASP A 328 -3.09 2.33 -28.10
N ILE A 329 -3.88 1.51 -27.41
CA ILE A 329 -3.84 1.34 -25.96
C ILE A 329 -2.50 0.83 -25.41
N ASN A 330 -1.67 0.19 -26.24
CA ASN A 330 -0.36 -0.32 -25.84
C ASN A 330 0.80 0.66 -26.14
N ASN A 331 0.55 1.72 -26.90
CA ASN A 331 1.55 2.70 -27.34
C ASN A 331 1.01 4.14 -27.23
N CYS A 332 0.18 4.42 -26.23
CA CYS A 332 -0.59 5.66 -26.15
C CYS A 332 0.28 6.87 -25.81
N GLY A 333 0.43 7.79 -26.76
CA GLY A 333 1.29 8.97 -26.62
C GLY A 333 2.80 8.67 -26.68
N GLY A 334 3.20 7.41 -26.79
CA GLY A 334 4.59 6.98 -26.86
C GLY A 334 4.74 5.47 -26.93
N CYS A 335 5.83 5.00 -27.51
CA CYS A 335 6.14 3.57 -27.64
C CYS A 335 6.19 2.86 -26.27
N GLY A 336 5.44 1.77 -26.14
CA GLY A 336 5.34 0.99 -24.91
C GLY A 336 4.56 1.66 -23.76
N VAL A 337 4.00 2.85 -23.96
CA VAL A 337 3.14 3.51 -22.98
C VAL A 337 1.76 2.85 -23.01
N LYS A 338 1.60 1.83 -22.17
CA LYS A 338 0.35 1.07 -22.09
C LYS A 338 -0.62 1.71 -21.11
N CYS A 339 -1.85 1.99 -21.53
CA CYS A 339 -2.92 2.38 -20.62
C CYS A 339 -3.36 1.16 -19.79
N ALA A 340 -3.37 1.26 -18.47
CA ALA A 340 -3.68 0.14 -17.59
C ALA A 340 -5.19 -0.08 -17.49
N SER A 341 -5.64 -1.30 -17.78
CA SER A 341 -7.03 -1.74 -17.61
C SER A 341 -7.24 -2.50 -16.30
N ILE A 342 -6.54 -2.10 -15.24
CA ILE A 342 -6.63 -2.75 -13.93
C ILE A 342 -7.87 -2.19 -13.21
N ASN A 343 -8.86 -3.06 -12.96
CA ASN A 343 -10.16 -2.72 -12.35
C ASN A 343 -10.89 -1.53 -13.01
N GLY A 344 -10.74 -1.44 -14.32
CA GLY A 344 -11.34 -0.40 -15.13
C GLY A 344 -11.09 -0.64 -16.62
N THR A 345 -11.81 0.10 -17.44
CA THR A 345 -11.62 0.11 -18.89
C THR A 345 -10.80 1.33 -19.27
N ALA A 346 -9.64 1.11 -19.91
CA ALA A 346 -8.80 2.18 -20.42
C ALA A 346 -9.02 2.38 -21.92
N THR A 347 -8.87 3.61 -22.38
CA THR A 347 -8.92 4.02 -23.79
C THR A 347 -7.75 4.96 -24.08
N CYS A 348 -7.22 4.94 -25.30
CA CYS A 348 -6.27 5.94 -25.76
C CYS A 348 -7.01 6.92 -26.68
N ASP A 349 -7.02 8.21 -26.33
CA ASP A 349 -7.61 9.26 -27.16
C ASP A 349 -6.58 10.38 -27.36
N MET A 350 -6.23 10.64 -28.62
CA MET A 350 -5.22 11.64 -29.01
C MET A 350 -3.87 11.50 -28.26
N GLY A 351 -3.47 10.27 -27.96
CA GLY A 351 -2.22 9.96 -27.25
C GLY A 351 -2.26 10.19 -25.74
N VAL A 352 -3.45 10.35 -25.16
CA VAL A 352 -3.65 10.43 -23.71
C VAL A 352 -4.47 9.23 -23.25
N CYS A 353 -3.97 8.53 -22.24
CA CYS A 353 -4.74 7.48 -21.57
C CYS A 353 -5.91 8.10 -20.82
N ALA A 354 -7.12 7.68 -21.17
CA ALA A 354 -8.33 7.93 -20.41
C ALA A 354 -8.78 6.62 -19.74
N LEU A 355 -9.30 6.73 -18.52
CA LEU A 355 -9.60 5.59 -17.67
C LEU A 355 -11.02 5.72 -17.10
N ALA A 356 -11.81 4.66 -17.23
CA ALA A 356 -13.12 4.53 -16.62
C ALA A 356 -13.10 3.35 -15.64
N CYS A 357 -13.13 3.66 -14.34
CA CYS A 357 -13.06 2.64 -13.29
C CYS A 357 -14.33 1.79 -13.20
N ASP A 358 -14.13 0.51 -12.88
CA ASP A 358 -15.22 -0.39 -12.55
C ASP A 358 -15.93 0.09 -11.26
N PRO A 359 -17.22 -0.21 -11.08
CA PRO A 359 -17.95 0.17 -9.88
C PRO A 359 -17.22 -0.28 -8.59
N GLY A 360 -16.97 0.66 -7.68
CA GLY A 360 -16.27 0.40 -6.41
C GLY A 360 -14.76 0.60 -6.45
N TRP A 361 -14.20 0.97 -7.61
CA TRP A 361 -12.78 1.32 -7.78
C TRP A 361 -12.61 2.77 -8.19
N ALA A 362 -11.47 3.36 -7.83
CA ALA A 362 -11.07 4.71 -8.23
C ALA A 362 -9.56 4.78 -8.49
N ASP A 363 -9.19 5.66 -9.43
CA ASP A 363 -7.84 6.16 -9.65
C ASP A 363 -7.60 7.31 -8.65
N CYS A 364 -6.76 7.05 -7.64
CA CYS A 364 -6.55 7.99 -6.53
C CYS A 364 -5.23 8.76 -6.58
N ASP A 365 -4.29 8.35 -7.43
CA ASP A 365 -3.07 9.12 -7.70
C ASP A 365 -3.17 9.96 -8.98
N GLY A 366 -4.25 9.79 -9.76
CA GLY A 366 -4.53 10.50 -11.00
C GLY A 366 -3.67 10.02 -12.16
N LEU A 367 -3.11 8.81 -12.07
CA LEU A 367 -2.23 8.23 -13.06
C LEU A 367 -2.96 7.10 -13.82
N PRO A 368 -3.53 7.40 -15.00
CA PRO A 368 -4.29 6.42 -15.78
C PRO A 368 -3.45 5.22 -16.30
N ASN A 369 -2.13 5.25 -16.10
CA ASN A 369 -1.19 4.24 -16.56
C ASN A 369 -1.00 3.08 -15.56
N ASN A 370 -1.52 3.17 -14.33
CA ASN A 370 -1.56 2.08 -13.35
C ASN A 370 -2.96 1.55 -13.03
N GLY A 371 -4.01 2.23 -13.52
CA GLY A 371 -5.39 1.75 -13.50
C GLY A 371 -6.21 2.34 -12.36
N CYS A 372 -7.17 1.57 -11.84
CA CYS A 372 -8.01 1.95 -10.71
C CYS A 372 -7.59 1.11 -9.50
N GLU A 373 -6.66 1.62 -8.72
CA GLU A 373 -5.89 0.86 -7.73
C GLU A 373 -6.59 0.78 -6.39
N THR A 374 -7.54 1.69 -6.15
CA THR A 374 -8.13 1.88 -4.84
C THR A 374 -9.56 1.38 -4.81
N HIS A 375 -9.84 0.38 -3.96
CA HIS A 375 -11.18 -0.17 -3.79
C HIS A 375 -12.00 0.69 -2.81
N VAL A 376 -12.59 1.78 -3.31
CA VAL A 376 -13.35 2.75 -2.51
C VAL A 376 -14.61 2.19 -1.86
N ALA A 377 -15.05 0.99 -2.22
CA ALA A 377 -16.22 0.37 -1.61
C ALA A 377 -15.95 -0.32 -0.25
N THR A 378 -14.68 -0.59 0.08
CA THR A 378 -14.28 -1.29 1.32
C THR A 378 -13.03 -0.75 1.98
N ASP A 379 -12.24 0.09 1.30
CA ASP A 379 -11.07 0.73 1.90
C ASP A 379 -11.51 1.82 2.89
N LEU A 380 -11.05 1.69 4.13
CA LEU A 380 -11.36 2.60 5.23
C LEU A 380 -10.72 3.98 5.06
N ALA A 381 -9.61 4.06 4.33
CA ALA A 381 -8.90 5.33 4.07
C ALA A 381 -9.42 6.07 2.83
N ASN A 382 -10.22 5.40 1.98
CA ASN A 382 -10.68 5.90 0.70
C ASN A 382 -12.17 5.59 0.48
N CYS A 383 -12.98 5.63 1.55
CA CYS A 383 -14.33 5.11 1.52
C CYS A 383 -15.27 6.02 0.70
N GLY A 384 -15.78 5.50 -0.41
CA GLY A 384 -16.62 6.20 -1.37
C GLY A 384 -15.90 7.16 -2.31
N THR A 385 -14.78 7.74 -1.91
CA THR A 385 -13.90 8.53 -2.78
C THR A 385 -12.47 8.56 -2.25
N CYS A 386 -11.53 8.92 -3.12
CA CYS A 386 -10.11 9.01 -2.79
C CYS A 386 -9.86 9.97 -1.63
N GLY A 387 -9.08 9.52 -0.65
CA GLY A 387 -8.73 10.28 0.55
C GLY A 387 -9.86 10.46 1.57
N HIS A 388 -11.03 9.83 1.37
CA HIS A 388 -12.13 9.88 2.34
C HIS A 388 -11.94 8.85 3.45
N VAL A 389 -11.18 9.25 4.47
CA VAL A 389 -10.97 8.44 5.67
C VAL A 389 -12.22 8.42 6.55
N CYS A 390 -12.71 7.23 6.89
CA CYS A 390 -13.86 7.13 7.78
C CYS A 390 -13.57 7.66 9.19
N PRO A 391 -14.47 8.48 9.78
CA PRO A 391 -14.29 9.00 11.13
C PRO A 391 -14.14 7.89 12.17
N MET A 392 -13.15 8.04 13.05
CA MET A 392 -12.96 7.18 14.22
C MET A 392 -13.10 8.01 15.50
N PRO A 393 -14.34 8.35 15.91
CA PRO A 393 -14.57 9.00 17.19
C PRO A 393 -14.26 8.05 18.35
N PRO A 394 -14.16 8.56 19.59
CA PRO A 394 -13.78 7.76 20.76
C PRO A 394 -14.62 6.50 20.93
N ASN A 395 -13.92 5.39 21.22
CA ASN A 395 -14.49 4.06 21.48
C ASN A 395 -15.38 3.49 20.35
N ALA A 396 -15.27 4.04 19.15
CA ALA A 396 -15.90 3.50 17.95
C ALA A 396 -14.88 2.75 17.08
N VAL A 397 -15.40 1.83 16.27
CA VAL A 397 -14.71 1.11 15.22
C VAL A 397 -15.35 1.51 13.90
N ALA A 398 -14.57 2.13 13.03
CA ALA A 398 -15.02 2.52 11.70
C ALA A 398 -15.01 1.31 10.75
N SER A 399 -15.97 1.29 9.83
CA SER A 399 -16.07 0.30 8.75
C SER A 399 -16.38 1.02 7.44
N CYS A 400 -15.94 0.46 6.31
CA CYS A 400 -16.36 0.91 4.99
C CYS A 400 -17.11 -0.22 4.30
N THR A 401 -18.38 0.00 3.98
CA THR A 401 -19.21 -0.98 3.27
C THR A 401 -20.05 -0.27 2.23
N ASN A 402 -20.03 -0.77 0.99
CA ASN A 402 -20.76 -0.18 -0.14
C ASN A 402 -20.48 1.32 -0.30
N SER A 403 -19.20 1.71 -0.20
CA SER A 403 -18.77 3.10 -0.37
C SER A 403 -19.34 4.07 0.67
N GLN A 404 -19.77 3.56 1.84
CA GLN A 404 -20.28 4.35 2.95
C GLN A 404 -19.53 4.00 4.23
N CYS A 405 -19.13 5.04 4.97
CA CYS A 405 -18.58 4.88 6.30
C CYS A 405 -19.69 4.44 7.26
N GLY A 406 -19.54 3.24 7.79
CA GLY A 406 -20.30 2.75 8.93
C GLY A 406 -19.52 2.95 10.23
N LEU A 407 -20.25 3.14 11.32
CA LEU A 407 -19.72 3.24 12.67
C LEU A 407 -20.30 2.10 13.51
N GLY A 408 -19.44 1.33 14.15
CA GLY A 408 -19.81 0.36 15.17
C GLY A 408 -19.10 0.68 16.49
N CYS A 409 -19.62 0.22 17.62
CA CYS A 409 -18.95 0.43 18.90
C CYS A 409 -17.85 -0.60 19.14
N ALA A 410 -16.79 -0.17 19.83
CA ALA A 410 -15.81 -1.09 20.40
C ALA A 410 -16.49 -2.01 21.45
N THR A 411 -15.85 -3.13 21.77
CA THR A 411 -16.37 -4.08 22.75
C THR A 411 -16.67 -3.40 24.09
N ASP A 412 -17.85 -3.69 24.65
CA ASP A 412 -18.39 -3.11 25.88
C ASP A 412 -18.68 -1.60 25.83
N TRP A 413 -18.65 -0.97 24.65
CA TRP A 413 -19.10 0.40 24.45
C TRP A 413 -20.41 0.44 23.68
N TRP A 414 -21.25 1.42 24.03
CA TRP A 414 -22.59 1.59 23.47
C TRP A 414 -22.79 3.05 23.10
N ASP A 415 -23.38 3.26 21.94
CA ASP A 415 -23.88 4.55 21.46
C ASP A 415 -25.34 4.67 21.91
N ILE A 416 -25.57 5.53 22.90
CA ILE A 416 -26.88 5.65 23.60
C ILE A 416 -27.75 6.75 22.98
N ASP A 417 -27.14 7.78 22.38
CA ASP A 417 -27.86 8.89 21.77
C ASP A 417 -28.00 8.76 20.24
N GLY A 418 -27.30 7.82 19.63
CA GLY A 418 -27.29 7.55 18.19
C GLY A 418 -26.53 8.61 17.40
N ASP A 419 -25.72 9.44 18.05
CA ASP A 419 -24.95 10.50 17.40
C ASP A 419 -23.56 9.99 17.00
N PRO A 420 -23.31 9.82 15.69
CA PRO A 420 -22.03 9.28 15.23
C PRO A 420 -20.85 10.24 15.42
N SER A 421 -21.07 11.48 15.86
CA SER A 421 -20.01 12.50 16.00
C SER A 421 -19.22 12.41 17.30
N ASN A 422 -19.84 11.94 18.39
CA ASN A 422 -19.23 11.71 19.70
C ASN A 422 -18.80 10.25 19.92
N GLY A 423 -19.29 9.32 19.09
CA GLY A 423 -18.82 7.94 19.05
C GLY A 423 -19.66 7.01 19.91
N CYS A 424 -19.00 6.23 20.78
CA CYS A 424 -19.69 5.36 21.73
C CYS A 424 -19.30 5.80 23.14
N GLU A 425 -20.22 6.44 23.84
CA GLU A 425 -19.93 7.19 25.06
C GLU A 425 -20.11 6.34 26.31
N TYR A 426 -20.82 5.22 26.20
CA TYR A 426 -21.25 4.47 27.37
C TYR A 426 -20.54 3.13 27.49
N ASN A 427 -19.66 3.02 28.49
CA ASN A 427 -18.98 1.78 28.82
C ASN A 427 -19.86 0.92 29.74
N CYS A 428 -20.35 -0.20 29.20
CA CYS A 428 -21.21 -1.14 29.89
C CYS A 428 -21.04 -2.56 29.34
N VAL A 429 -20.88 -3.52 30.25
CA VAL A 429 -20.83 -4.93 29.93
C VAL A 429 -22.25 -5.49 29.99
N PHE A 430 -22.80 -5.91 28.86
CA PHE A 430 -24.13 -6.48 28.79
C PHE A 430 -24.22 -7.74 29.66
N GLN A 431 -25.17 -7.75 30.60
CA GLN A 431 -25.40 -8.87 31.52
C GLN A 431 -26.67 -9.63 31.16
N SER A 432 -27.77 -8.91 30.91
CA SER A 432 -29.06 -9.49 30.53
C SER A 432 -29.98 -8.49 29.85
N ALA A 433 -30.90 -8.98 29.02
CA ALA A 433 -31.90 -8.12 28.37
C ALA A 433 -32.94 -7.53 29.34
N THR A 434 -33.10 -8.13 30.52
CA THR A 434 -33.95 -7.63 31.60
C THR A 434 -33.09 -6.78 32.53
N ASP A 435 -33.56 -5.58 32.82
CA ASP A 435 -32.90 -4.67 33.75
C ASP A 435 -33.92 -4.08 34.74
N LEU A 436 -33.78 -4.45 36.02
CA LEU A 436 -34.72 -4.05 37.06
C LEU A 436 -34.05 -3.02 37.97
N PRO A 437 -34.75 -1.93 38.34
CA PRO A 437 -34.19 -0.95 39.26
C PRO A 437 -33.65 -1.59 40.54
N ASP A 438 -32.34 -1.49 40.78
CA ASP A 438 -31.68 -2.08 41.95
C ASP A 438 -30.94 -1.02 42.82
N LEU A 439 -30.16 -1.42 43.82
CA LEU A 439 -29.38 -0.46 44.64
C LEU A 439 -27.89 -0.40 44.26
N ALA A 440 -27.43 -1.31 43.41
CA ALA A 440 -26.13 -1.25 42.76
C ALA A 440 -26.12 -0.31 41.55
N PHE A 441 -27.30 0.09 41.06
CA PHE A 441 -27.48 0.93 39.87
C PHE A 441 -26.91 0.28 38.62
N THR A 442 -27.01 -1.04 38.55
CA THR A 442 -26.49 -1.81 37.42
C THR A 442 -27.40 -1.57 36.24
N ASP A 443 -26.84 -1.13 35.12
CA ASP A 443 -27.52 -1.15 33.85
C ASP A 443 -27.20 -2.48 33.16
N SER A 444 -28.08 -3.45 33.31
CA SER A 444 -27.82 -4.83 32.88
C SER A 444 -27.93 -5.01 31.36
N ASN A 445 -28.71 -4.15 30.69
CA ASN A 445 -28.98 -4.22 29.26
C ASN A 445 -28.24 -3.15 28.45
N CYS A 446 -27.49 -2.29 29.13
CA CYS A 446 -26.65 -1.23 28.59
C CYS A 446 -27.43 -0.18 27.78
N ASP A 447 -28.65 0.17 28.20
CA ASP A 447 -29.50 1.16 27.51
C ASP A 447 -29.43 2.58 28.13
N GLY A 448 -28.51 2.78 29.08
CA GLY A 448 -28.25 4.04 29.78
C GLY A 448 -29.20 4.29 30.95
N LEU A 449 -29.94 3.30 31.41
CA LEU A 449 -30.90 3.39 32.52
C LEU A 449 -30.81 2.13 33.38
N ASP A 450 -30.75 2.32 34.69
CA ASP A 450 -31.06 1.26 35.67
C ASP A 450 -32.59 1.08 35.71
N GLY A 451 -33.10 0.22 34.84
CA GLY A 451 -34.51 -0.09 34.62
C GLY A 451 -34.87 -0.31 33.14
N GLU A 452 -36.11 -0.74 32.89
CA GLU A 452 -36.61 -1.01 31.53
C GLU A 452 -37.41 0.17 30.96
N VAL A 453 -36.94 0.77 29.87
CA VAL A 453 -37.69 1.84 29.14
C VAL A 453 -39.05 1.33 28.68
N ALA A 454 -39.11 0.10 28.17
CA ALA A 454 -40.32 -0.49 27.64
C ALA A 454 -41.41 -0.70 28.71
N ASN A 455 -41.04 -0.81 29.99
CA ASN A 455 -41.95 -1.08 31.10
C ASN A 455 -42.12 0.11 32.06
N GLY A 456 -41.53 1.26 31.74
CA GLY A 456 -41.50 2.44 32.61
C GLY A 456 -42.28 3.64 32.09
N ILE A 457 -42.73 4.48 33.02
CA ILE A 457 -43.19 5.85 32.79
C ILE A 457 -42.24 6.82 33.48
N PHE A 458 -41.80 7.83 32.74
CA PHE A 458 -40.84 8.82 33.20
C PHE A 458 -41.56 10.05 33.76
N VAL A 459 -41.18 10.46 34.96
CA VAL A 459 -41.77 11.59 35.68
C VAL A 459 -40.68 12.58 36.11
N ALA A 460 -40.89 13.86 35.84
CA ALA A 460 -40.03 14.94 36.30
C ALA A 460 -40.89 16.14 36.71
N PRO A 461 -40.51 16.95 37.71
CA PRO A 461 -41.36 18.06 38.10
C PRO A 461 -41.43 19.12 36.98
N PRO A 462 -42.44 20.00 36.96
CA PRO A 462 -42.58 21.05 35.94
C PRO A 462 -41.35 21.94 35.78
N VAL A 463 -40.66 22.23 36.90
CA VAL A 463 -39.42 23.03 36.90
C VAL A 463 -38.27 22.37 36.12
N SER A 464 -38.37 21.06 35.88
CA SER A 464 -37.41 20.25 35.12
C SER A 464 -38.00 19.78 33.78
N GLY A 465 -39.06 20.44 33.29
CA GLY A 465 -39.64 20.21 31.96
C GLY A 465 -40.73 19.12 31.88
N GLY A 466 -41.21 18.59 33.01
CA GLY A 466 -42.33 17.66 33.00
C GLY A 466 -43.67 18.33 32.67
N ASN A 467 -44.56 17.61 31.98
CA ASN A 467 -45.93 18.03 31.70
C ASN A 467 -46.87 16.81 31.69
N ASP A 468 -47.99 16.85 32.40
CA ASP A 468 -48.92 15.72 32.46
C ASP A 468 -49.66 15.43 31.15
N ALA A 469 -49.63 16.36 30.19
CA ALA A 469 -50.06 16.11 28.82
C ALA A 469 -49.08 15.21 28.03
N ASN A 470 -47.82 15.10 28.48
CA ASN A 470 -46.80 14.31 27.79
C ASN A 470 -47.10 12.79 27.88
N PRO A 471 -46.57 11.97 26.96
CA PRO A 471 -46.76 10.51 27.01
C PRO A 471 -46.10 9.84 28.22
N GLY A 472 -45.08 10.46 28.83
CA GLY A 472 -44.30 9.87 29.93
C GLY A 472 -43.06 9.12 29.44
N THR A 473 -42.38 9.64 28.41
CA THR A 473 -41.11 9.12 27.87
C THR A 473 -39.91 9.89 28.42
N ARG A 474 -38.66 9.41 28.21
CA ARG A 474 -37.42 10.11 28.64
C ARG A 474 -37.38 11.58 28.17
N SER A 475 -37.75 11.82 26.91
CA SER A 475 -37.78 13.15 26.27
C SER A 475 -39.02 13.97 26.60
N ALA A 476 -40.15 13.33 26.90
CA ALA A 476 -41.40 13.99 27.26
C ALA A 476 -42.00 13.34 28.53
N PRO A 477 -41.46 13.64 29.73
CA PRO A 477 -41.92 13.03 30.98
C PRO A 477 -43.19 13.70 31.51
N LYS A 478 -43.94 12.95 32.34
CA LYS A 478 -45.07 13.48 33.13
C LYS A 478 -44.58 14.48 34.17
N ALA A 479 -45.45 15.43 34.56
CA ALA A 479 -45.13 16.46 35.56
C ALA A 479 -45.30 15.97 37.00
N THR A 480 -46.35 15.18 37.24
CA THR A 480 -46.78 14.77 38.58
C THR A 480 -46.65 13.26 38.76
N LEU A 481 -46.47 12.83 40.01
CA LEU A 481 -46.51 11.42 40.38
C LEU A 481 -47.90 10.83 40.12
N ALA A 482 -48.96 11.59 40.36
CA ALA A 482 -50.32 11.20 39.99
C ALA A 482 -50.47 10.96 38.48
N GLY A 483 -49.95 11.87 37.65
CA GLY A 483 -49.94 11.74 36.18
C GLY A 483 -49.10 10.55 35.71
N GLY A 484 -47.95 10.31 36.35
CA GLY A 484 -47.09 9.16 36.12
C GLY A 484 -47.80 7.84 36.42
N MET A 485 -48.39 7.71 37.60
CA MET A 485 -49.14 6.52 38.02
C MET A 485 -50.36 6.26 37.11
N ALA A 486 -51.10 7.31 36.75
CA ALA A 486 -52.23 7.19 35.84
C ALA A 486 -51.80 6.68 34.45
N ALA A 487 -50.69 7.21 33.91
CA ALA A 487 -50.14 6.72 32.65
C ALA A 487 -49.61 5.30 32.75
N ALA A 488 -48.97 4.91 33.86
CA ALA A 488 -48.47 3.56 34.04
C ALA A 488 -49.59 2.52 34.08
N VAL A 489 -50.73 2.86 34.69
CA VAL A 489 -51.94 2.03 34.64
C VAL A 489 -52.53 2.01 33.23
N ALA A 490 -52.74 3.17 32.62
CA ALA A 490 -53.38 3.29 31.31
C ALA A 490 -52.59 2.59 30.18
N GLN A 491 -51.26 2.63 30.25
CA GLN A 491 -50.36 2.05 29.25
C GLN A 491 -49.87 0.64 29.63
N GLY A 492 -50.34 0.08 30.75
CA GLY A 492 -49.94 -1.25 31.20
C GLY A 492 -48.46 -1.37 31.61
N LYS A 493 -47.79 -0.25 31.91
CA LYS A 493 -46.38 -0.19 32.33
C LYS A 493 -46.23 -0.58 33.80
N ARG A 494 -45.21 -1.35 34.14
CA ARG A 494 -44.97 -1.81 35.51
C ARG A 494 -44.47 -0.67 36.40
N ASP A 495 -43.58 0.16 35.88
CA ASP A 495 -42.74 1.03 36.69
C ASP A 495 -42.96 2.51 36.40
N VAL A 496 -42.64 3.33 37.39
CA VAL A 496 -42.59 4.78 37.30
C VAL A 496 -41.21 5.23 37.78
N TYR A 497 -40.44 5.83 36.88
CA TYR A 497 -39.10 6.36 37.14
C TYR A 497 -39.19 7.86 37.43
N VAL A 498 -38.73 8.25 38.61
CA VAL A 498 -38.93 9.59 39.15
C VAL A 498 -37.60 10.33 39.20
N ALA A 499 -37.54 11.42 38.43
CA ALA A 499 -36.37 12.29 38.39
C ALA A 499 -36.22 13.12 39.67
N THR A 500 -35.01 13.61 39.91
CA THR A 500 -34.68 14.54 41.01
C THR A 500 -35.66 15.71 41.07
N GLY A 501 -36.14 16.02 42.27
CA GLY A 501 -37.07 17.13 42.44
C GLY A 501 -37.89 17.09 43.71
N THR A 502 -38.66 18.15 43.93
CA THR A 502 -39.70 18.23 44.96
C THR A 502 -41.07 18.18 44.32
N TYR A 503 -41.88 17.22 44.77
CA TYR A 503 -43.24 16.97 44.30
C TYR A 503 -44.21 17.32 45.43
N VAL A 504 -45.04 18.34 45.21
CA VAL A 504 -45.98 18.85 46.21
C VAL A 504 -47.35 18.19 46.00
N GLU A 505 -47.44 16.91 46.34
CA GLU A 505 -48.61 16.06 46.10
C GLU A 505 -48.57 14.79 46.98
N SER A 506 -49.56 13.91 46.81
CA SER A 506 -49.53 12.56 47.35
C SER A 506 -49.13 11.57 46.26
N LEU A 507 -48.15 10.70 46.51
CA LEU A 507 -47.98 9.49 45.72
C LEU A 507 -49.06 8.48 46.12
N ALA A 508 -49.98 8.20 45.20
CA ALA A 508 -51.04 7.20 45.39
C ALA A 508 -50.80 5.98 44.50
N ILE A 509 -50.63 4.81 45.12
CA ILE A 509 -50.50 3.52 44.42
C ILE A 509 -51.74 2.68 44.72
N THR A 510 -52.60 2.54 43.71
CA THR A 510 -53.91 1.86 43.83
C THR A 510 -54.07 0.69 42.87
N SER A 511 -52.95 0.09 42.43
CA SER A 511 -52.93 -1.04 41.51
C SER A 511 -51.78 -1.99 41.87
N PRO A 512 -51.95 -3.31 41.69
CA PRO A 512 -50.93 -4.29 42.06
C PRO A 512 -49.70 -4.19 41.15
N ASN A 513 -48.57 -4.69 41.66
CA ASN A 513 -47.30 -4.85 40.94
C ASN A 513 -46.79 -3.56 40.28
N LYS A 514 -46.98 -2.41 40.95
CA LYS A 514 -46.43 -1.13 40.51
C LYS A 514 -45.15 -0.80 41.28
N GLY A 515 -44.08 -0.50 40.53
CA GLY A 515 -42.83 0.01 41.07
C GLY A 515 -42.74 1.52 40.90
N VAL A 516 -42.33 2.23 41.95
CA VAL A 516 -42.07 3.68 41.89
C VAL A 516 -40.66 3.93 42.42
N TYR A 517 -39.76 4.27 41.50
CA TYR A 517 -38.33 4.32 41.76
C TYR A 517 -37.85 5.76 41.60
N GLY A 518 -37.39 6.34 42.70
CA GLY A 518 -36.61 7.58 42.67
C GLY A 518 -35.15 7.32 42.36
N GLY A 519 -34.37 8.40 42.32
CA GLY A 519 -32.93 8.32 42.09
C GLY A 519 -32.48 8.68 40.67
N TYR A 520 -33.37 9.13 39.79
CA TYR A 520 -32.99 9.42 38.40
C TYR A 520 -32.64 10.89 38.20
N ASP A 521 -31.62 11.20 37.40
CA ASP A 521 -31.36 12.56 36.91
C ASP A 521 -32.30 12.89 35.74
N LYS A 522 -32.82 14.12 35.64
CA LYS A 522 -33.75 14.47 34.55
C LYS A 522 -33.08 14.46 33.18
N THR A 523 -31.82 14.89 33.11
CA THR A 523 -31.13 15.15 31.84
C THR A 523 -30.64 13.86 31.25
N THR A 524 -29.92 13.08 32.06
CA THR A 524 -29.27 11.83 31.66
C THR A 524 -30.11 10.60 31.93
N TRP A 525 -31.09 10.67 32.85
CA TRP A 525 -31.78 9.49 33.40
C TRP A 525 -30.85 8.45 34.04
N ALA A 526 -29.60 8.81 34.32
CA ALA A 526 -28.71 8.00 35.13
C ALA A 526 -29.23 7.95 36.57
N ARG A 527 -29.14 6.77 37.20
CA ARG A 527 -29.65 6.55 38.55
C ARG A 527 -28.53 6.57 39.60
N SER A 528 -28.76 7.22 40.73
CA SER A 528 -27.76 7.37 41.80
C SER A 528 -28.40 7.74 43.13
N LEU A 529 -27.71 7.46 44.24
CA LEU A 529 -28.08 7.94 45.59
C LEU A 529 -28.03 9.48 45.72
N SER A 530 -27.23 10.17 44.89
CA SER A 530 -27.14 11.63 44.89
C SER A 530 -28.40 12.31 44.34
N ASN A 531 -29.19 11.56 43.57
CA ASN A 531 -30.36 12.07 42.87
C ASN A 531 -31.58 12.02 43.80
N THR A 532 -31.77 13.05 44.61
CA THR A 532 -32.79 13.05 45.65
C THR A 532 -34.19 13.40 45.12
N VAL A 533 -35.18 12.61 45.51
CA VAL A 533 -36.60 12.86 45.26
C VAL A 533 -37.32 13.12 46.58
N THR A 534 -38.07 14.23 46.67
CA THR A 534 -38.87 14.58 47.85
C THR A 534 -40.33 14.75 47.49
N VAL A 535 -41.22 14.10 48.24
CA VAL A 535 -42.68 14.25 48.16
C VAL A 535 -43.18 14.92 49.43
N THR A 536 -43.90 16.03 49.30
CA THR A 536 -44.26 16.90 50.44
C THR A 536 -45.57 17.66 50.21
N GLY A 537 -45.95 18.51 51.17
CA GLY A 537 -47.05 19.47 51.04
C GLY A 537 -48.43 18.94 51.41
N VAL A 538 -48.56 17.64 51.67
CA VAL A 538 -49.80 16.99 52.12
C VAL A 538 -49.58 16.26 53.43
N ASN A 539 -50.63 16.12 54.24
CA ASN A 539 -50.58 15.39 55.51
C ASN A 539 -50.65 13.86 55.34
N ARG A 540 -50.61 13.35 54.10
CA ARG A 540 -50.50 11.94 53.73
C ARG A 540 -49.76 11.83 52.38
N PRO A 541 -48.43 11.91 52.37
CA PRO A 541 -47.64 12.00 51.13
C PRO A 541 -47.40 10.64 50.44
N LEU A 542 -47.40 9.53 51.18
CA LEU A 542 -47.44 8.18 50.60
C LEU A 542 -48.77 7.50 50.95
N PHE A 543 -49.51 7.08 49.92
CA PHE A 543 -50.77 6.35 50.06
C PHE A 543 -50.77 5.10 49.19
N ILE A 544 -50.92 3.92 49.80
CA ILE A 544 -50.96 2.63 49.11
C ILE A 544 -52.23 1.88 49.53
N ASP A 545 -53.06 1.52 48.57
CA ASP A 545 -54.36 0.88 48.82
C ASP A 545 -54.67 -0.16 47.74
N ASN A 546 -54.98 -1.40 48.13
CA ASN A 546 -55.27 -2.49 47.19
C ASN A 546 -54.16 -2.71 46.14
N ALA A 547 -52.90 -2.60 46.54
CA ALA A 547 -51.74 -2.62 45.66
C ALA A 547 -50.72 -3.69 46.13
N ASN A 548 -51.09 -4.95 45.96
CA ASN A 548 -50.21 -6.07 46.30
C ASN A 548 -48.93 -6.02 45.46
N GLY A 549 -47.78 -6.28 46.08
CA GLY A 549 -46.48 -6.27 45.40
C GLY A 549 -45.98 -4.88 45.00
N ALA A 550 -46.56 -3.80 45.54
CA ALA A 550 -46.09 -2.44 45.28
C ALA A 550 -44.66 -2.24 45.81
N GLN A 551 -43.82 -1.56 45.04
CA GLN A 551 -42.43 -1.27 45.38
C GLN A 551 -42.20 0.22 45.34
N VAL A 552 -41.53 0.77 46.35
CA VAL A 552 -41.12 2.17 46.40
C VAL A 552 -39.67 2.24 46.84
N GLN A 553 -38.85 2.98 46.09
CA GLN A 553 -37.41 3.04 46.33
C GLN A 553 -36.86 4.47 46.18
N LEU A 554 -35.91 4.85 47.04
CA LEU A 554 -35.16 6.12 46.97
C LEU A 554 -36.01 7.40 46.88
N ILE A 555 -37.13 7.44 47.62
CA ILE A 555 -37.98 8.64 47.72
C ILE A 555 -38.08 9.07 49.19
N SER A 556 -38.04 10.38 49.43
CA SER A 556 -38.27 10.98 50.74
C SER A 556 -39.70 11.52 50.85
N PHE A 557 -40.49 10.97 51.74
CA PHE A 557 -41.85 11.41 52.04
C PHE A 557 -41.87 12.27 53.31
N ILE A 558 -42.21 13.55 53.16
CA ILE A 558 -42.25 14.52 54.24
C ILE A 558 -43.70 15.02 54.39
N GLY A 559 -44.40 14.50 55.39
CA GLY A 559 -45.78 14.88 55.68
C GLY A 559 -45.88 16.28 56.26
N ALA A 560 -46.85 17.05 55.77
CA ALA A 560 -47.24 18.32 56.38
C ALA A 560 -48.01 18.09 57.69
N ASN A 561 -48.00 19.09 58.59
CA ASN A 561 -48.84 19.07 59.79
C ASN A 561 -50.32 19.08 59.39
N ALA A 562 -51.15 18.38 60.18
CA ALA A 562 -52.59 18.45 60.03
C ALA A 562 -53.11 19.84 60.42
N SER A 563 -54.02 20.42 59.62
CA SER A 563 -54.47 21.81 59.76
C SER A 563 -55.94 21.96 60.18
N GLY A 564 -56.74 20.89 60.19
CA GLY A 564 -58.12 20.87 60.68
C GLY A 564 -58.26 20.27 62.08
N VAL A 565 -59.44 20.31 62.70
CA VAL A 565 -59.67 19.72 64.05
C VAL A 565 -59.72 18.19 63.99
N ALA A 566 -59.07 17.52 64.95
CA ALA A 566 -59.01 16.06 65.05
C ALA A 566 -58.54 15.35 63.77
N GLN A 567 -57.63 15.98 63.03
CA GLN A 567 -57.04 15.43 61.82
C GLN A 567 -55.71 14.74 62.12
N THR A 568 -55.53 13.57 61.51
CA THR A 568 -54.27 12.82 61.58
C THR A 568 -53.33 13.27 60.46
N ALA A 569 -52.03 13.29 60.76
CA ALA A 569 -50.96 13.41 59.76
C ALA A 569 -50.21 12.07 59.68
N TYR A 570 -50.13 11.51 58.47
CA TYR A 570 -49.41 10.28 58.17
C TYR A 570 -48.15 10.60 57.38
N GLY A 571 -47.05 9.89 57.65
CA GLY A 571 -45.90 9.87 56.73
C GLY A 571 -46.13 8.90 55.57
N ALA A 572 -46.71 7.74 55.87
CA ALA A 572 -47.22 6.79 54.90
C ALA A 572 -48.50 6.13 55.44
N PHE A 573 -49.47 5.89 54.56
CA PHE A 573 -50.73 5.21 54.91
C PHE A 573 -50.96 4.06 53.93
N ILE A 574 -50.76 2.84 54.43
CA ILE A 574 -50.82 1.60 53.64
C ILE A 574 -51.97 0.76 54.17
N ARG A 575 -52.89 0.35 53.30
CA ARG A 575 -54.03 -0.51 53.65
C ARG A 575 -54.34 -1.51 52.54
N ASN A 576 -55.07 -2.58 52.89
CA ASN A 576 -55.56 -3.60 51.96
C ASN A 576 -54.49 -4.15 50.98
N SER A 577 -53.23 -4.18 51.39
CA SER A 577 -52.10 -4.49 50.48
C SER A 577 -51.13 -5.46 51.18
N GLN A 578 -50.58 -6.38 50.40
CA GLN A 578 -49.62 -7.39 50.84
C GLN A 578 -48.33 -7.28 50.03
N GLN A 579 -47.20 -7.75 50.59
CA GLN A 579 -45.89 -7.74 49.91
C GLN A 579 -45.44 -6.35 49.42
N VAL A 580 -45.81 -5.28 50.14
CA VAL A 580 -45.34 -3.93 49.86
C VAL A 580 -43.87 -3.82 50.29
N GLN A 581 -43.02 -3.35 49.39
CA GLN A 581 -41.59 -3.17 49.62
C GLN A 581 -41.24 -1.68 49.63
N LEU A 582 -40.65 -1.21 50.72
CA LEU A 582 -40.14 0.15 50.87
C LEU A 582 -38.63 0.06 51.08
N THR A 583 -37.85 0.42 50.07
CA THR A 583 -36.40 0.19 50.05
C THR A 583 -35.66 1.53 50.00
N SER A 584 -34.84 1.82 51.01
CA SER A 584 -34.11 3.10 51.10
C SER A 584 -35.02 4.34 50.98
N VAL A 585 -36.20 4.27 51.60
CA VAL A 585 -37.20 5.35 51.65
C VAL A 585 -37.09 6.09 52.99
N LEU A 586 -37.13 7.43 52.96
CA LEU A 586 -37.28 8.24 54.17
C LEU A 586 -38.75 8.57 54.38
N ILE A 587 -39.31 8.29 55.56
CA ILE A 587 -40.70 8.63 55.90
C ILE A 587 -40.71 9.47 57.17
N ARG A 588 -41.20 10.71 57.05
CA ARG A 588 -41.41 11.63 58.17
C ARG A 588 -42.85 12.10 58.18
N ALA A 589 -43.60 11.73 59.22
CA ALA A 589 -44.96 12.26 59.42
C ALA A 589 -44.91 13.71 59.92
N GLY A 590 -45.94 14.50 59.56
CA GLY A 590 -46.20 15.78 60.23
C GLY A 590 -46.87 15.57 61.59
N SER A 591 -47.08 16.66 62.32
CA SER A 591 -47.84 16.64 63.57
C SER A 591 -49.34 16.47 63.27
N GLY A 592 -50.02 15.57 63.99
CA GLY A 592 -51.48 15.56 64.06
C GLY A 592 -51.98 16.84 64.73
N SER A 593 -53.23 17.21 64.48
CA SER A 593 -53.85 18.36 65.15
C SER A 593 -54.49 17.95 66.46
N ASP A 594 -54.85 18.94 67.28
CA ASP A 594 -55.56 18.71 68.52
C ASP A 594 -56.84 17.91 68.28
N GLY A 595 -57.06 16.91 69.15
CA GLY A 595 -58.32 16.17 69.18
C GLY A 595 -59.51 17.06 69.50
N LEU A 596 -60.72 16.55 69.29
CA LEU A 596 -61.92 17.24 69.78
C LEU A 596 -61.81 17.39 71.30
N SER A 597 -62.10 18.58 71.81
CA SER A 597 -62.28 18.75 73.24
C SER A 597 -63.34 17.77 73.72
N GLY A 598 -63.05 17.07 74.82
CA GLY A 598 -64.06 16.26 75.48
C GLY A 598 -65.28 17.11 75.85
N ALA A 599 -66.45 16.49 75.95
CA ALA A 599 -67.60 17.18 76.52
C ALA A 599 -67.22 17.71 77.91
N ASN A 600 -67.64 18.95 78.22
CA ASN A 600 -67.49 19.47 79.57
C ASN A 600 -68.07 18.46 80.56
N GLY A 601 -67.34 18.17 81.63
CA GLY A 601 -67.88 17.38 82.72
C GLY A 601 -69.16 18.02 83.23
N VAL A 602 -70.14 17.21 83.65
CA VAL A 602 -71.32 17.70 84.36
C VAL A 602 -70.86 18.55 85.54
N GLN A 603 -71.43 19.74 85.70
CA GLN A 603 -71.19 20.57 86.87
C GLN A 603 -71.49 19.73 88.12
N GLY A 604 -70.46 19.47 88.94
CA GLY A 604 -70.64 18.75 90.19
C GLY A 604 -71.66 19.48 91.07
N ALA A 605 -72.52 18.73 91.75
CA ALA A 605 -73.42 19.32 92.74
C ALA A 605 -72.58 20.12 93.75
N SER A 606 -73.02 21.34 94.06
CA SER A 606 -72.39 22.14 95.11
C SER A 606 -72.26 21.29 96.37
N GLY A 607 -71.09 21.29 97.00
CA GLY A 607 -70.96 20.72 98.35
C GLY A 607 -71.98 21.37 99.27
N GLY A 608 -72.51 20.61 100.22
CA GLY A 608 -73.44 21.17 101.20
C GLY A 608 -72.79 22.33 101.95
N ASN A 609 -73.58 23.33 102.35
CA ASN A 609 -73.09 24.38 103.25
C ASN A 609 -72.53 23.71 104.53
N GLY A 610 -71.45 24.26 105.06
CA GLY A 610 -71.01 23.89 106.41
C GLY A 610 -72.14 24.14 107.41
N ALA A 611 -72.22 23.33 108.46
CA ALA A 611 -73.19 23.60 109.52
C ALA A 611 -72.89 24.96 110.16
N GLN A 612 -73.92 25.69 110.58
CA GLN A 612 -73.73 26.92 111.33
C GLN A 612 -72.98 26.60 112.63
N GLY A 613 -71.91 27.35 112.93
CA GLY A 613 -71.21 27.25 114.20
C GLY A 613 -72.10 27.66 115.37
N GLN A 614 -71.84 27.11 116.55
CA GLN A 614 -72.54 27.53 117.77
C GLN A 614 -72.06 28.92 118.22
N PRO A 615 -72.91 29.76 118.83
CA PRO A 615 -72.48 31.03 119.40
C PRO A 615 -71.38 30.84 120.46
N GLY A 616 -70.43 31.78 120.53
CA GLY A 616 -69.45 31.85 121.62
C GLY A 616 -70.12 32.02 123.00
N VAL A 617 -69.43 31.63 124.07
CA VAL A 617 -69.91 31.76 125.45
C VAL A 617 -68.90 32.53 126.30
N GLU A 618 -69.38 33.49 127.09
CA GLU A 618 -68.58 34.22 128.07
C GLU A 618 -69.00 33.81 129.50
N SER A 619 -68.00 33.61 130.37
CA SER A 619 -68.20 33.41 131.80
C SER A 619 -68.27 34.78 132.48
N GLY A 620 -69.47 35.20 132.93
CA GLY A 620 -69.62 36.44 133.70
C GLY A 620 -68.96 36.35 135.08
N GLY A 621 -68.03 37.25 135.40
CA GLY A 621 -67.41 37.40 136.73
C GLY A 621 -68.37 38.02 137.77
N PRO A 622 -68.14 37.80 139.09
CA PRO A 622 -69.20 37.76 140.09
C PRO A 622 -69.62 39.14 140.61
N TRP A 623 -70.92 39.40 140.55
CA TRP A 623 -71.65 39.91 141.70
C TRP A 623 -72.47 38.72 142.22
N TRP A 624 -72.37 38.39 143.52
CA TRP A 624 -73.07 37.33 144.28
C TRP A 624 -72.76 35.84 143.96
N GLY A 625 -71.64 35.31 144.47
CA GLY A 625 -71.62 34.06 145.25
C GLY A 625 -72.15 32.72 144.71
N VAL A 626 -72.36 32.51 143.40
CA VAL A 626 -72.64 31.18 142.83
C VAL A 626 -71.52 30.78 141.88
N ALA A 627 -70.95 29.59 142.10
CA ALA A 627 -69.89 29.04 141.25
C ALA A 627 -70.42 28.80 139.83
N CYS A 628 -70.02 29.63 138.87
CA CYS A 628 -70.21 29.36 137.45
C CYS A 628 -69.25 28.25 137.03
N GLN A 629 -69.81 27.11 136.61
CA GLN A 629 -69.05 26.04 135.95
C GLN A 629 -68.51 26.57 134.61
N SER A 630 -67.24 26.31 134.33
CA SER A 630 -66.63 26.55 133.02
C SER A 630 -67.46 25.85 131.94
N LYS A 631 -68.05 26.61 131.01
CA LYS A 631 -68.71 26.00 129.85
C LYS A 631 -67.63 25.53 128.87
N PRO A 632 -67.71 24.30 128.34
CA PRO A 632 -66.77 23.84 127.34
C PRO A 632 -66.88 24.70 126.08
N ARG A 633 -65.75 24.93 125.41
CA ARG A 633 -65.68 25.69 124.16
C ARG A 633 -66.62 25.05 123.13
N PRO A 634 -67.56 25.80 122.53
CA PRO A 634 -68.43 25.27 121.50
C PRO A 634 -67.63 24.76 120.29
N GLN A 635 -68.13 23.72 119.63
CA GLN A 635 -67.48 23.21 118.43
C GLN A 635 -67.83 24.06 117.20
N GLY A 636 -66.87 24.20 116.29
CA GLY A 636 -67.12 24.76 114.97
C GLY A 636 -68.05 23.88 114.14
N GLY A 637 -68.67 24.48 113.12
CA GLY A 637 -69.55 23.75 112.21
C GLY A 637 -68.84 22.61 111.48
N ASN A 638 -69.53 21.50 111.24
CA ASN A 638 -68.98 20.46 110.37
C ASN A 638 -68.80 20.98 108.94
N GLY A 639 -67.73 20.52 108.28
CA GLY A 639 -67.44 20.88 106.90
C GLY A 639 -68.47 20.31 105.94
N GLY A 640 -68.67 20.99 104.82
CA GLY A 640 -69.59 20.54 103.78
C GLY A 640 -69.22 19.16 103.24
N THR A 641 -70.21 18.30 103.05
CA THR A 641 -70.01 16.97 102.45
C THR A 641 -70.13 17.04 100.93
N SER A 642 -69.32 16.22 100.23
CA SER A 642 -69.40 16.03 98.78
C SER A 642 -69.51 14.54 98.46
N VAL A 643 -70.37 14.21 97.49
CA VAL A 643 -70.62 12.83 97.04
C VAL A 643 -69.39 12.16 96.41
N CYS A 644 -68.42 12.94 95.92
CA CYS A 644 -67.17 12.43 95.34
C CYS A 644 -65.99 12.40 96.34
N GLY A 645 -66.26 12.52 97.65
CA GLY A 645 -65.24 12.42 98.71
C GLY A 645 -64.34 13.66 98.87
N ARG A 646 -64.52 14.70 98.05
CA ARG A 646 -63.80 15.98 98.15
C ARG A 646 -64.52 16.93 99.11
N THR A 647 -64.49 16.63 100.41
CA THR A 647 -65.22 17.39 101.44
C THR A 647 -64.60 18.76 101.70
N GLY A 648 -65.45 19.72 102.11
CA GLY A 648 -65.01 21.04 102.54
C GLY A 648 -64.40 21.00 103.94
N GLY A 649 -63.58 22.00 104.26
CA GLY A 649 -63.00 22.15 105.58
C GLY A 649 -64.05 22.37 106.68
N LYS A 650 -63.80 21.86 107.89
CA LYS A 650 -64.65 22.15 109.05
C LYS A 650 -64.57 23.62 109.43
N GLY A 651 -65.66 24.20 109.93
CA GLY A 651 -65.64 25.54 110.52
C GLY A 651 -64.76 25.59 111.76
N GLY A 652 -64.13 26.73 112.01
CA GLY A 652 -63.33 26.97 113.20
C GLY A 652 -64.20 27.02 114.47
N ALA A 653 -63.63 26.62 115.60
CA ALA A 653 -64.31 26.77 116.89
C ALA A 653 -64.39 28.27 117.26
N PRO A 654 -65.56 28.77 117.72
CA PRO A 654 -65.72 30.17 118.13
C PRO A 654 -64.77 30.53 119.27
N GLY A 655 -64.57 31.83 119.48
CA GLY A 655 -63.79 32.35 120.61
C GLY A 655 -64.36 31.90 121.97
N HIS A 656 -63.49 31.86 122.99
CA HIS A 656 -63.88 31.55 124.37
C HIS A 656 -63.13 32.48 125.33
N GLU A 657 -63.88 33.30 126.07
CA GLU A 657 -63.34 34.36 126.94
C GLU A 657 -62.36 35.26 126.16
N THR A 658 -61.11 35.40 126.62
CA THR A 658 -60.09 36.22 125.95
C THR A 658 -59.39 35.51 124.78
N SER A 659 -59.81 34.28 124.42
CA SER A 659 -59.18 33.48 123.38
C SER A 659 -59.81 33.74 122.01
N ALA A 660 -58.95 33.87 120.99
CA ALA A 660 -59.34 34.01 119.59
C ALA A 660 -60.21 32.83 119.10
N GLY A 661 -61.01 33.08 118.06
CA GLY A 661 -61.62 32.01 117.29
C GLY A 661 -60.56 31.20 116.55
N ASP A 662 -60.76 29.88 116.44
CA ASP A 662 -59.85 29.05 115.65
C ASP A 662 -60.09 29.30 114.15
N PRO A 663 -59.05 29.21 113.31
CA PRO A 663 -59.26 29.19 111.86
C PRO A 663 -60.04 27.94 111.45
N GLY A 664 -60.74 28.05 110.32
CA GLY A 664 -61.38 26.90 109.69
C GLY A 664 -60.36 25.85 109.25
N GLY A 665 -60.79 24.59 109.21
CA GLY A 665 -60.00 23.50 108.65
C GLY A 665 -59.81 23.65 107.15
N THR A 666 -58.75 23.03 106.61
CA THR A 666 -58.47 22.94 105.18
C THR A 666 -59.41 21.95 104.48
N GLY A 667 -59.90 22.30 103.29
CA GLY A 667 -60.67 21.38 102.45
C GLY A 667 -59.81 20.29 101.81
N VAL A 668 -60.44 19.20 101.34
CA VAL A 668 -59.74 18.15 100.57
C VAL A 668 -59.19 18.75 99.28
N GLY A 669 -57.86 18.71 99.12
CA GLY A 669 -57.14 19.39 98.04
C GLY A 669 -56.35 20.63 98.49
N GLY A 670 -56.33 20.93 99.80
CA GLY A 670 -55.38 21.87 100.40
C GLY A 670 -55.83 23.33 100.42
N THR A 671 -57.11 23.61 100.14
CA THR A 671 -57.66 24.97 100.19
C THR A 671 -57.73 25.45 101.66
N PRO A 672 -57.10 26.58 102.01
CA PRO A 672 -57.07 27.09 103.38
C PRO A 672 -58.46 27.46 103.91
N GLY A 673 -58.70 27.15 105.19
CA GLY A 673 -59.85 27.68 105.93
C GLY A 673 -59.66 29.17 106.25
N GLY A 674 -60.77 29.84 106.55
CA GLY A 674 -60.79 31.26 106.89
C GLY A 674 -60.27 31.49 108.30
N ASN A 675 -59.65 32.64 108.53
CA ASN A 675 -59.13 33.01 109.84
C ASN A 675 -60.29 33.19 110.85
N GLY A 676 -60.11 32.70 112.08
CA GLY A 676 -61.00 33.03 113.19
C GLY A 676 -60.85 34.49 113.62
N VAL A 677 -61.78 34.96 114.45
CA VAL A 677 -61.70 36.33 114.98
C VAL A 677 -60.50 36.49 115.93
N PRO A 678 -59.79 37.63 115.92
CA PRO A 678 -58.71 37.91 116.87
C PRO A 678 -59.18 37.91 118.34
N PRO A 679 -58.28 37.73 119.33
CA PRO A 679 -58.63 37.79 120.74
C PRO A 679 -59.03 39.22 121.14
N HIS A 680 -60.20 39.39 121.73
CA HIS A 680 -60.70 40.69 122.19
C HIS A 680 -60.48 40.88 123.70
N LEU A 681 -59.86 42.01 124.07
CA LEU A 681 -59.69 42.48 125.45
C LEU A 681 -60.50 43.77 125.65
N GLY A 682 -61.78 43.67 126.04
CA GLY A 682 -62.57 44.83 126.50
C GLY A 682 -63.98 44.98 125.95
N ASN A 683 -64.75 45.83 126.64
CA ASN A 683 -66.21 46.03 126.62
C ASN A 683 -66.88 45.82 125.24
N VAL A 684 -67.61 44.71 125.11
CA VAL A 684 -68.41 44.36 123.94
C VAL A 684 -69.58 45.32 123.76
N THR A 685 -69.74 45.88 122.57
CA THR A 685 -70.95 46.60 122.17
C THR A 685 -72.08 45.58 121.97
N PRO A 686 -73.20 45.63 122.73
CA PRO A 686 -74.29 44.69 122.54
C PRO A 686 -74.90 44.85 121.14
N GLY A 687 -74.83 43.81 120.31
CA GLY A 687 -75.59 43.71 119.05
C GLY A 687 -74.79 43.62 117.75
N ALA A 688 -73.45 43.72 117.75
CA ALA A 688 -72.65 43.48 116.54
C ALA A 688 -72.09 42.04 116.53
N PRO A 689 -72.39 41.20 115.51
CA PRO A 689 -71.83 39.86 115.41
C PRO A 689 -70.35 39.92 115.00
N TYR A 690 -69.47 39.31 115.79
CA TYR A 690 -68.10 39.00 115.38
C TYR A 690 -68.14 37.69 114.58
N ILE A 691 -67.71 37.75 113.33
CA ILE A 691 -67.81 36.62 112.39
C ILE A 691 -66.41 36.34 111.87
N GLY A 692 -65.96 35.09 111.96
CA GLY A 692 -64.71 34.65 111.35
C GLY A 692 -64.74 34.80 109.83
N ALA A 693 -63.56 34.91 109.22
CA ALA A 693 -63.46 35.07 107.78
C ALA A 693 -64.00 33.83 107.05
N PRO A 694 -64.61 33.99 105.86
CA PRO A 694 -64.97 32.86 105.02
C PRO A 694 -63.71 32.08 104.61
N GLY A 695 -63.85 30.76 104.43
CA GLY A 695 -62.79 29.94 103.83
C GLY A 695 -62.60 30.20 102.35
N THR A 696 -61.47 29.73 101.80
CA THR A 696 -61.19 29.88 100.36
C THR A 696 -62.04 28.94 99.52
N ASN A 697 -62.36 29.35 98.30
CA ASN A 697 -63.10 28.52 97.34
C ASN A 697 -62.31 27.26 96.94
N GLY A 698 -63.03 26.21 96.55
CA GLY A 698 -62.44 25.00 95.97
C GLY A 698 -61.63 25.28 94.69
N SER A 699 -60.57 24.53 94.44
CA SER A 699 -59.78 24.65 93.21
C SER A 699 -60.35 23.76 92.08
N PRO A 700 -60.19 24.14 90.80
CA PRO A 700 -60.55 23.30 89.65
C PRO A 700 -59.82 21.95 89.63
N GLY A 701 -60.40 20.96 88.94
CA GLY A 701 -59.78 19.65 88.72
C GLY A 701 -58.69 19.67 87.64
N ALA A 702 -57.84 18.65 87.61
CA ALA A 702 -56.78 18.52 86.61
C ALA A 702 -57.34 18.07 85.23
N PRO A 703 -56.80 18.58 84.11
CA PRO A 703 -57.17 18.09 82.77
C PRO A 703 -56.77 16.61 82.57
N GLY A 704 -57.46 15.91 81.66
CA GLY A 704 -57.13 14.53 81.28
C GLY A 704 -55.84 14.42 80.46
N SER A 705 -55.26 13.22 80.37
CA SER A 705 -54.04 12.94 79.59
C SER A 705 -54.35 12.29 78.24
N SER A 706 -53.47 12.47 77.25
CA SER A 706 -53.59 11.81 75.93
C SER A 706 -53.36 10.29 76.03
N GLY A 707 -54.02 9.55 75.13
CA GLY A 707 -53.74 8.13 74.90
C GLY A 707 -52.53 8.00 73.97
N GLY A 708 -51.41 7.50 74.48
CA GLY A 708 -50.16 7.40 73.73
C GLY A 708 -49.78 5.96 73.45
N ALA A 709 -49.65 5.58 72.17
CA ALA A 709 -48.83 4.44 71.80
C ALA A 709 -48.24 4.63 70.38
N ILE A 710 -46.94 4.34 70.24
CA ILE A 710 -46.23 4.26 68.96
C ILE A 710 -45.99 2.76 68.70
N GLY A 711 -46.27 2.27 67.49
CA GLY A 711 -45.97 0.89 67.08
C GLY A 711 -44.46 0.60 67.04
N THR A 712 -44.08 -0.65 66.90
CA THR A 712 -42.66 -1.06 66.84
C THR A 712 -42.26 -1.39 65.41
N VAL A 713 -41.16 -0.82 64.93
CA VAL A 713 -40.52 -1.23 63.67
C VAL A 713 -39.46 -2.30 63.98
N SER A 714 -39.50 -3.41 63.27
CA SER A 714 -38.53 -4.51 63.38
C SER A 714 -38.11 -5.01 62.00
N ALA A 715 -37.11 -5.90 61.94
CA ALA A 715 -36.74 -6.59 60.70
C ALA A 715 -37.89 -7.45 60.10
N ALA A 716 -38.90 -7.80 60.90
CA ALA A 716 -40.11 -8.48 60.45
C ALA A 716 -41.21 -7.52 59.95
N GLY A 717 -40.95 -6.21 59.94
CA GLY A 717 -41.88 -5.16 59.52
C GLY A 717 -42.37 -4.27 60.67
N TYR A 718 -43.33 -3.40 60.35
CA TYR A 718 -44.01 -2.53 61.32
C TYR A 718 -45.19 -3.26 61.99
N VAL A 719 -45.17 -3.31 63.32
CA VAL A 719 -46.29 -3.79 64.13
C VAL A 719 -46.99 -2.57 64.74
N PRO A 720 -48.25 -2.28 64.38
CA PRO A 720 -48.98 -1.16 64.96
C PRO A 720 -49.20 -1.38 66.46
N ALA A 721 -49.08 -0.31 67.25
CA ALA A 721 -49.45 -0.38 68.67
C ALA A 721 -50.98 -0.48 68.83
N ALA A 722 -51.41 -1.11 69.92
CA ALA A 722 -52.81 -1.04 70.34
C ALA A 722 -53.16 0.41 70.70
N THR A 723 -54.19 0.98 70.07
CA THR A 723 -54.70 2.31 70.43
C THR A 723 -55.29 2.27 71.83
N THR A 724 -54.97 3.26 72.67
CA THR A 724 -55.61 3.44 73.98
C THR A 724 -56.37 4.75 74.00
N ASP A 725 -57.55 4.75 74.63
CA ASP A 725 -58.32 5.98 74.84
C ASP A 725 -57.56 6.92 75.80
N GLY A 726 -57.73 8.23 75.64
CA GLY A 726 -57.25 9.21 76.61
C GLY A 726 -57.91 9.01 77.98
N ALA A 727 -57.23 9.41 79.05
CA ALA A 727 -57.77 9.27 80.40
C ALA A 727 -58.67 10.49 80.76
N PRO A 728 -59.80 10.28 81.46
CA PRO A 728 -60.66 11.38 81.90
C PRO A 728 -59.93 12.32 82.89
N GLY A 729 -60.29 13.60 82.90
CA GLY A 729 -59.78 14.59 83.85
C GLY A 729 -60.19 14.30 85.31
N GLY A 730 -59.46 14.87 86.26
CA GLY A 730 -59.70 14.70 87.69
C GLY A 730 -60.83 15.60 88.24
N HIS A 731 -61.41 15.22 89.38
CA HIS A 731 -62.41 16.04 90.07
C HIS A 731 -61.82 17.33 90.67
N GLY A 732 -62.64 18.39 90.79
CA GLY A 732 -62.31 19.61 91.55
C GLY A 732 -62.23 19.37 93.07
N ASN A 733 -61.58 20.29 93.78
CA ASN A 733 -61.29 20.21 95.21
C ASN A 733 -62.34 20.90 96.09
N GLY A 734 -62.49 20.45 97.34
CA GLY A 734 -63.37 21.09 98.32
C GLY A 734 -62.82 22.44 98.77
N GLY A 735 -63.69 23.39 99.15
CA GLY A 735 -63.27 24.68 99.74
C GLY A 735 -62.87 24.58 101.21
N GLY A 736 -62.20 25.60 101.75
CA GLY A 736 -61.87 25.70 103.18
C GLY A 736 -63.10 26.03 104.04
N GLY A 737 -63.07 25.66 105.32
CA GLY A 737 -64.12 26.03 106.28
C GLY A 737 -64.02 27.50 106.71
N GLY A 738 -65.12 28.14 107.10
CA GLY A 738 -65.09 29.48 107.70
C GLY A 738 -64.43 29.49 109.09
N GLY A 739 -63.81 30.60 109.48
CA GLY A 739 -63.23 30.77 110.80
C GLY A 739 -64.28 30.88 111.91
N GLY A 740 -63.88 30.57 113.14
CA GLY A 740 -64.72 30.77 114.33
C GLY A 740 -64.94 32.25 114.62
N GLY A 741 -66.19 32.63 114.90
CA GLY A 741 -66.61 33.98 115.30
C GLY A 741 -66.41 34.27 116.78
#